data_AF-A0A1Z5KPE5-F1
#
_entry.id   AF-A0A1Z5KPE5-F1
#
_cell.length_a   1.000
_cell.length_b   1.000
_cell.length_c   1.000
_cell.angle_alpha   90.00
_cell.angle_beta   90.00
_cell.angle_gamma   90.00
#
_symmetry.space_group_name_H-M   'P 1'
#
loop_
_entity.id
_entity.type
_entity.pdbx_description
1 polymer ?
#
loop_
_entity_poly.entity_id
_entity_poly.type
_entity_poly.pdbx_seq_one_letter_code
_entity_poly.pdbx_strand_id
1 'polypeptide(L)'
;MHLPPPRGNGCYGRFLKCLDRIRAIPIRSMYAAYESTLPNAHFISEKWRLLVTGDENRYLEITEEAVRRLLLRHGEEVRANDSVLVKEMVEMAHQSNSSLLDAQTWLHVLSADLTEWNVDSETDLSSFFQDVFGGSDPGEVFVMDRDSDVEEAEQSKKEISVEPHSTFSICGKKKRGLQVFRPERTNIDLVVDTHASSIAVVLVWLFYLFGFIVYGSLLVITIYSANWCDLSKFSCQVSSTVVTWAVLAVLLSVAGVFVIAPMSYGNNPYRSNIFRTTSSVTFSAIYGCIPLIVVRTYEDYDKDMRKIVEGDAFAAGQAITLAICVILVAMYVSNLLLSWIRSIVSVKFRALRYFLSTSNVRGELCLKYAASRKMNKMIENARLLHRHRQRSSKVVEGGQKSSQRDAFRSFLGQIEQYESCGGYFWTWKRVFNGDLLSTEGVWINTRLIIMQVAQVVVGVFFAVAVLLFVITVADEAEEARASLPADTPNWVVDLFPTGAMIKRSFYPSAVLAMVAQLFLILIYIPSATTTVLKYRSQVLPSFRSTYFHKYRGGVDSVYTNAANGVWCMIGSATLIFFIFGVLLFLFQWPYSQKVMLLILGWSIGLSVTIVLKMLLTMGCRSFQYRSFFRIRPGAARVSSLALECWYFGLASSTALCRVLQFLLAAALWVGRIDVNFLAEDVNFLGYGFDYVPSNFVKDLLVHEAHRHPYMERLAQMYLMKLKHPDTFGTHAGAAWRQLAVVALFPWMTQYRVLDSAMDRNEDDDISLDSDGSDQPLDIYEATQQRLQVAVDTVLQQDPREVMFKGADHVQEMVDKVEHRLVGARMEL
;
A
#
# COMPACT_ATOMS: atom_id res chain seq x y z
N MET A 1 -42.41 -7.19 33.09
CA MET A 1 -42.54 -6.89 34.54
C MET A 1 -41.71 -5.64 34.84
N HIS A 2 -42.23 -4.66 35.60
CA HIS A 2 -41.45 -3.51 36.06
C HIS A 2 -40.99 -3.74 37.51
N LEU A 3 -39.70 -4.01 37.70
CA LEU A 3 -39.07 -3.96 39.03
C LEU A 3 -38.91 -2.48 39.45
N PRO A 4 -39.18 -2.14 40.73
CA PRO A 4 -38.96 -0.78 41.23
C PRO A 4 -37.45 -0.45 41.27
N PRO A 5 -37.04 0.78 40.92
CA PRO A 5 -35.63 1.14 40.89
C PRO A 5 -35.02 1.16 42.31
N PRO A 6 -33.80 0.64 42.51
CA PRO A 6 -33.17 0.63 43.83
C PRO A 6 -32.91 2.04 44.34
N ARG A 7 -33.54 2.39 45.48
CA ARG A 7 -33.40 3.69 46.16
C ARG A 7 -32.07 3.78 46.95
N GLY A 8 -30.95 3.75 46.24
CA GLY A 8 -29.61 3.94 46.81
C GLY A 8 -28.85 5.09 46.15
N ASN A 9 -28.70 6.22 46.84
CA ASN A 9 -27.98 7.40 46.34
C ASN A 9 -26.44 7.31 46.43
N GLY A 10 -25.89 6.11 46.65
CA GLY A 10 -24.44 5.86 46.74
C GLY A 10 -23.72 6.00 45.40
N CYS A 11 -22.41 6.22 45.44
CA CYS A 11 -21.56 6.40 44.25
C CYS A 11 -21.68 5.21 43.26
N TYR A 12 -21.76 3.99 43.78
CA TYR A 12 -21.97 2.76 43.00
C TYR A 12 -23.23 2.81 42.11
N GLY A 13 -24.32 3.42 42.59
CA GLY A 13 -25.55 3.61 41.82
C GLY A 13 -25.42 4.65 40.69
N ARG A 14 -24.44 5.56 40.76
CA ARG A 14 -24.08 6.46 39.64
C ARG A 14 -23.19 5.73 38.63
N PHE A 15 -22.27 4.89 39.09
CA PHE A 15 -21.39 4.08 38.23
C PHE A 15 -22.16 3.06 37.40
N LEU A 16 -23.09 2.30 38.02
CA LEU A 16 -23.99 1.39 37.28
C LEU A 16 -24.84 2.14 36.26
N LYS A 17 -25.46 3.28 36.63
CA LYS A 17 -26.19 4.13 35.67
C LYS A 17 -25.32 4.74 34.57
N CYS A 18 -24.00 4.76 34.73
CA CYS A 18 -23.06 5.13 33.67
C CYS A 18 -22.81 3.94 32.73
N LEU A 19 -22.50 2.75 33.27
CA LEU A 19 -22.34 1.51 32.51
C LEU A 19 -23.60 1.12 31.72
N ASP A 20 -24.79 1.25 32.31
CA ASP A 20 -26.04 0.94 31.62
C ASP A 20 -26.35 1.95 30.50
N ARG A 21 -25.95 3.22 30.66
CA ARG A 21 -26.01 4.21 29.57
C ARG A 21 -25.03 3.86 28.44
N ILE A 22 -23.81 3.48 28.77
CA ILE A 22 -22.80 3.04 27.79
C ILE A 22 -23.28 1.78 27.03
N ARG A 23 -23.92 0.82 27.72
CA ARG A 23 -24.50 -0.39 27.12
C ARG A 23 -25.75 -0.13 26.28
N ALA A 24 -26.58 0.85 26.63
CA ALA A 24 -27.82 1.15 25.90
C ALA A 24 -27.61 2.03 24.64
N ILE A 25 -26.48 2.73 24.53
CA ILE A 25 -26.18 3.61 23.39
C ILE A 25 -26.11 2.85 22.05
N PRO A 26 -25.35 1.74 21.90
CA PRO A 26 -25.29 0.99 20.64
C PRO A 26 -26.64 0.42 20.21
N ILE A 27 -27.45 -0.06 21.16
CA ILE A 27 -28.75 -0.67 20.86
C ILE A 27 -29.74 0.40 20.36
N ARG A 28 -29.76 1.60 20.98
CA ARG A 28 -30.58 2.71 20.50
C ARG A 28 -30.08 3.32 19.19
N SER A 29 -28.76 3.36 18.93
CA SER A 29 -28.27 3.83 17.63
C SER A 29 -28.53 2.81 16.52
N MET A 30 -28.45 1.50 16.80
CA MET A 30 -28.86 0.43 15.89
C MET A 30 -30.35 0.52 15.54
N TYR A 31 -31.25 0.60 16.53
CA TYR A 31 -32.69 0.72 16.24
C TYR A 31 -33.04 1.99 15.46
N ALA A 32 -32.48 3.15 15.82
CA ALA A 32 -32.72 4.40 15.08
C ALA A 32 -32.11 4.38 13.66
N ALA A 33 -30.98 3.69 13.45
CA ALA A 33 -30.42 3.45 12.13
C ALA A 33 -31.28 2.48 11.31
N TYR A 34 -31.79 1.42 11.91
CA TYR A 34 -32.69 0.45 11.27
C TYR A 34 -33.99 1.12 10.81
N GLU A 35 -34.67 1.83 11.72
CA GLU A 35 -35.93 2.54 11.48
C GLU A 35 -35.79 3.65 10.42
N SER A 36 -34.61 4.29 10.31
CA SER A 36 -34.30 5.25 9.24
C SER A 36 -33.78 4.62 7.93
N THR A 37 -33.49 3.31 7.91
CA THR A 37 -33.16 2.57 6.67
C THR A 37 -34.32 1.80 6.05
N LEU A 38 -35.42 1.60 6.77
CA LEU A 38 -36.65 1.03 6.22
C LEU A 38 -37.16 1.92 5.07
N PRO A 39 -37.14 1.45 3.80
CA PRO A 39 -37.59 2.28 2.71
C PRO A 39 -39.11 2.44 2.77
N ASN A 40 -39.59 3.64 2.45
CA ASN A 40 -41.03 3.88 2.29
C ASN A 40 -41.53 3.10 1.06
N ALA A 41 -41.96 1.86 1.27
CA ALA A 41 -42.18 0.85 0.23
C ALA A 41 -43.17 1.31 -0.85
N HIS A 42 -44.18 2.07 -0.42
CA HIS A 42 -45.23 2.63 -1.28
C HIS A 42 -44.71 3.68 -2.30
N PHE A 43 -43.56 4.31 -2.03
CA PHE A 43 -42.88 5.20 -2.98
C PHE A 43 -41.94 4.43 -3.93
N ILE A 44 -41.30 3.36 -3.43
CA ILE A 44 -40.43 2.50 -4.26
C ILE A 44 -41.26 1.92 -5.40
N SER A 45 -42.34 1.24 -5.05
CA SER A 45 -43.14 0.44 -5.97
C SER A 45 -43.71 1.23 -7.16
N GLU A 46 -44.28 2.41 -6.93
CA GLU A 46 -44.77 3.32 -7.98
C GLU A 46 -43.65 3.79 -8.93
N LYS A 47 -42.50 4.21 -8.37
CA LYS A 47 -41.34 4.66 -9.18
C LYS A 47 -40.67 3.54 -9.95
N TRP A 48 -40.77 2.31 -9.46
CA TRP A 48 -40.19 1.13 -10.08
C TRP A 48 -41.00 0.63 -11.29
N ARG A 49 -42.34 0.66 -11.23
CA ARG A 49 -43.20 0.46 -12.41
C ARG A 49 -42.68 1.30 -13.60
N LEU A 50 -42.47 2.58 -13.34
CA LEU A 50 -41.98 3.59 -14.29
C LEU A 50 -40.57 3.29 -14.85
N LEU A 51 -39.72 2.56 -14.13
CA LEU A 51 -38.38 2.16 -14.60
C LEU A 51 -38.40 0.88 -15.46
N VAL A 52 -39.31 -0.05 -15.17
CA VAL A 52 -39.41 -1.35 -15.83
C VAL A 52 -40.32 -1.29 -17.06
N THR A 53 -41.54 -0.73 -16.93
CA THR A 53 -42.48 -0.57 -18.06
C THR A 53 -42.08 0.61 -18.95
N GLY A 54 -41.51 1.67 -18.38
CA GLY A 54 -41.17 2.91 -19.09
C GLY A 54 -42.34 3.66 -19.73
N ASP A 55 -43.57 3.36 -19.30
CA ASP A 55 -44.81 4.06 -19.67
C ASP A 55 -45.47 4.55 -18.37
N GLU A 56 -45.87 5.82 -18.33
CA GLU A 56 -46.48 6.43 -17.15
C GLU A 56 -47.98 6.08 -17.03
N ASN A 57 -48.66 5.79 -18.14
CA ASN A 57 -50.14 5.88 -18.25
C ASN A 57 -50.89 4.54 -18.35
N ARG A 58 -50.21 3.39 -18.35
CA ARG A 58 -50.87 2.07 -18.33
C ARG A 58 -50.27 1.15 -17.28
N TYR A 59 -51.14 0.53 -16.49
CA TYR A 59 -50.78 -0.69 -15.76
C TYR A 59 -50.61 -1.82 -16.79
N LEU A 60 -49.53 -2.60 -16.65
CA LEU A 60 -49.26 -3.72 -17.55
C LEU A 60 -50.00 -4.94 -17.03
N GLU A 61 -50.96 -5.48 -17.79
CA GLU A 61 -51.58 -6.77 -17.48
C GLU A 61 -50.51 -7.86 -17.54
N ILE A 62 -50.42 -8.66 -16.48
CA ILE A 62 -49.42 -9.70 -16.37
C ILE A 62 -49.86 -10.88 -17.23
N THR A 63 -49.08 -11.12 -18.27
CA THR A 63 -49.27 -12.16 -19.28
C THR A 63 -47.89 -12.68 -19.67
N GLU A 64 -47.80 -13.92 -20.16
CA GLU A 64 -46.53 -14.52 -20.61
C GLU A 64 -45.82 -13.62 -21.62
N GLU A 65 -46.57 -13.03 -22.56
CA GLU A 65 -46.04 -12.12 -23.56
C GLU A 65 -45.64 -10.75 -22.98
N ALA A 66 -46.22 -10.29 -21.87
CA ALA A 66 -45.72 -9.13 -21.14
C ALA A 66 -44.38 -9.44 -20.44
N VAL A 67 -44.26 -10.61 -19.80
CA VAL A 67 -43.03 -11.06 -19.13
C VAL A 67 -41.90 -11.30 -20.15
N ARG A 68 -42.19 -11.96 -21.28
CA ARG A 68 -41.24 -12.16 -22.39
C ARG A 68 -40.70 -10.85 -22.92
N ARG A 69 -41.55 -9.87 -23.25
CA ARG A 69 -41.12 -8.53 -23.71
C ARG A 69 -40.30 -7.78 -22.66
N LEU A 70 -40.58 -8.00 -21.38
CA LEU A 70 -39.86 -7.40 -20.25
C LEU A 70 -38.45 -8.02 -20.10
N LEU A 71 -38.32 -9.35 -20.23
CA LEU A 71 -37.03 -10.04 -20.31
C LEU A 71 -36.19 -9.60 -21.52
N LEU A 72 -36.76 -9.61 -22.73
CA LEU A 72 -36.10 -9.13 -23.95
C LEU A 72 -35.59 -7.69 -23.82
N ARG A 73 -36.41 -6.79 -23.26
CA ARG A 73 -36.04 -5.38 -23.02
C ARG A 73 -34.80 -5.19 -22.13
N HIS A 74 -34.55 -6.14 -21.24
CA HIS A 74 -33.41 -6.11 -20.32
C HIS A 74 -32.21 -6.96 -20.80
N GLY A 75 -32.30 -7.58 -21.99
CA GLY A 75 -31.23 -8.39 -22.59
C GLY A 75 -31.24 -9.87 -22.19
N GLU A 76 -32.33 -10.35 -21.59
CA GLU A 76 -32.44 -11.72 -21.05
C GLU A 76 -33.07 -12.69 -22.07
N GLU A 77 -32.58 -12.69 -23.31
CA GLU A 77 -33.16 -13.41 -24.46
C GLU A 77 -33.35 -14.92 -24.21
N VAL A 78 -32.34 -15.57 -23.61
CA VAL A 78 -32.38 -17.00 -23.27
C VAL A 78 -33.56 -17.31 -22.32
N ARG A 79 -33.78 -16.46 -21.31
CA ARG A 79 -34.88 -16.61 -20.34
C ARG A 79 -36.23 -16.20 -20.90
N ALA A 80 -36.26 -15.33 -21.91
CA ALA A 80 -37.48 -14.94 -22.61
C ALA A 80 -38.03 -16.07 -23.52
N ASN A 81 -37.14 -16.97 -23.96
CA ASN A 81 -37.48 -18.12 -24.79
C ASN A 81 -37.93 -19.34 -23.97
N ASP A 82 -37.51 -19.45 -22.71
CA ASP A 82 -37.97 -20.48 -21.77
C ASP A 82 -39.44 -20.24 -21.39
N SER A 83 -40.33 -21.03 -21.99
CA SER A 83 -41.77 -20.96 -21.73
C SER A 83 -42.18 -21.48 -20.35
N VAL A 84 -41.37 -22.34 -19.71
CA VAL A 84 -41.65 -22.85 -18.36
C VAL A 84 -41.37 -21.74 -17.36
N LEU A 85 -40.17 -21.15 -17.40
CA LEU A 85 -39.80 -20.00 -16.58
C LEU A 85 -40.76 -18.81 -16.76
N VAL A 86 -41.12 -18.48 -18.01
CA VAL A 86 -42.05 -17.36 -18.27
C VAL A 86 -43.43 -17.64 -17.67
N LYS A 87 -43.91 -18.89 -17.69
CA LYS A 87 -45.17 -19.30 -17.06
C LYS A 87 -45.08 -19.27 -15.53
N GLU A 88 -44.02 -19.82 -14.92
CA GLU A 88 -43.78 -19.71 -13.47
C GLU A 88 -43.72 -18.25 -12.99
N MET A 89 -43.08 -17.37 -13.76
CA MET A 89 -43.01 -15.94 -13.46
C MET A 89 -44.38 -15.26 -13.47
N VAL A 90 -45.30 -15.69 -14.34
CA VAL A 90 -46.69 -15.22 -14.39
C VAL A 90 -47.52 -15.82 -13.25
N GLU A 91 -47.36 -17.11 -12.95
CA GLU A 91 -48.07 -17.79 -11.86
C GLU A 91 -47.68 -17.22 -10.48
N MET A 92 -46.38 -17.01 -10.22
CA MET A 92 -45.90 -16.31 -9.04
C MET A 92 -46.45 -14.88 -8.94
N ALA A 93 -46.60 -14.19 -10.08
CA ALA A 93 -47.16 -12.84 -10.08
C ALA A 93 -48.67 -12.84 -9.83
N HIS A 94 -49.42 -13.85 -10.28
CA HIS A 94 -50.85 -14.02 -10.01
C HIS A 94 -51.18 -14.58 -8.60
N GLN A 95 -50.19 -14.96 -7.80
CA GLN A 95 -50.37 -15.17 -6.35
C GLN A 95 -50.58 -13.83 -5.60
N SER A 96 -50.28 -12.69 -6.25
CA SER A 96 -50.80 -11.38 -5.86
C SER A 96 -52.29 -11.25 -6.19
N ASN A 97 -53.07 -10.60 -5.32
CA ASN A 97 -54.49 -10.30 -5.55
C ASN A 97 -54.76 -9.28 -6.71
N SER A 98 -53.78 -9.03 -7.57
CA SER A 98 -53.85 -8.09 -8.70
C SER A 98 -53.29 -8.73 -9.97
N SER A 99 -54.10 -8.72 -11.03
CA SER A 99 -53.69 -9.14 -12.38
C SER A 99 -52.77 -8.14 -13.09
N LEU A 100 -52.48 -7.01 -12.43
CA LEU A 100 -51.66 -5.92 -12.95
C LEU A 100 -50.26 -5.94 -12.33
N LEU A 101 -49.27 -5.55 -13.12
CA LEU A 101 -47.90 -5.30 -12.67
C LEU A 101 -47.84 -3.97 -11.90
N ASP A 102 -48.51 -3.96 -10.76
CA ASP A 102 -48.64 -2.83 -9.86
C ASP A 102 -47.64 -2.88 -8.70
N ALA A 103 -47.88 -2.00 -7.73
CA ALA A 103 -47.02 -1.83 -6.58
C ALA A 103 -46.95 -3.06 -5.64
N GLN A 104 -48.07 -3.77 -5.49
CA GLN A 104 -48.22 -4.91 -4.59
C GLN A 104 -47.69 -6.17 -5.25
N THR A 105 -48.00 -6.37 -6.55
CA THR A 105 -47.46 -7.51 -7.30
C THR A 105 -45.94 -7.41 -7.46
N TRP A 106 -45.38 -6.21 -7.67
CA TRP A 106 -43.92 -6.04 -7.73
C TRP A 106 -43.22 -6.31 -6.39
N LEU A 107 -43.84 -5.94 -5.27
CA LEU A 107 -43.32 -6.31 -3.94
C LEU A 107 -43.38 -7.83 -3.75
N HIS A 108 -44.49 -8.45 -4.13
CA HIS A 108 -44.72 -9.89 -3.98
C HIS A 108 -43.71 -10.73 -4.78
N VAL A 109 -43.52 -10.50 -6.09
CA VAL A 109 -42.59 -11.30 -6.90
C VAL A 109 -41.11 -11.15 -6.50
N LEU A 110 -40.76 -10.12 -5.74
CA LEU A 110 -39.42 -9.92 -5.18
C LEU A 110 -39.24 -10.52 -3.78
N SER A 111 -40.32 -10.95 -3.12
CA SER A 111 -40.32 -11.46 -1.74
C SER A 111 -41.10 -12.77 -1.51
N ALA A 112 -41.71 -13.36 -2.54
CA ALA A 112 -42.50 -14.59 -2.43
C ALA A 112 -41.73 -15.74 -1.79
N ASP A 113 -40.45 -15.88 -2.12
CA ASP A 113 -39.49 -16.85 -1.57
C ASP A 113 -38.69 -16.31 -0.38
N LEU A 114 -38.82 -15.02 -0.04
CA LEU A 114 -38.33 -14.46 1.23
C LEU A 114 -39.28 -14.77 2.41
N THR A 115 -40.37 -15.51 2.17
CA THR A 115 -41.24 -16.06 3.22
C THR A 115 -40.51 -17.07 4.11
N GLU A 116 -39.58 -17.84 3.55
CA GLU A 116 -38.68 -18.75 4.28
C GLU A 116 -37.51 -18.00 4.95
N TRP A 117 -37.20 -16.78 4.50
CA TRP A 117 -36.13 -15.98 5.08
C TRP A 117 -36.60 -15.41 6.42
N ASN A 118 -36.11 -16.00 7.53
CA ASN A 118 -36.36 -15.46 8.86
C ASN A 118 -35.76 -14.04 9.00
N VAL A 119 -36.60 -13.02 8.81
CA VAL A 119 -36.19 -11.60 8.85
C VAL A 119 -35.67 -11.20 10.23
N ASP A 120 -36.17 -11.82 11.31
CA ASP A 120 -35.70 -11.53 12.67
C ASP A 120 -34.24 -11.97 12.88
N SER A 121 -33.77 -13.00 12.15
CA SER A 121 -32.37 -13.48 12.16
C SER A 121 -31.34 -12.45 11.66
N GLU A 122 -31.78 -11.40 10.95
CA GLU A 122 -30.96 -10.24 10.60
C GLU A 122 -30.55 -9.42 11.82
N THR A 123 -31.35 -9.51 12.90
CA THR A 123 -31.17 -8.78 14.16
C THR A 123 -30.71 -9.67 15.32
N ASP A 124 -30.91 -10.99 15.22
CA ASP A 124 -30.54 -11.95 16.25
C ASP A 124 -29.04 -12.19 16.37
N LEU A 125 -28.62 -12.56 17.60
CA LEU A 125 -27.22 -12.84 17.96
C LEU A 125 -26.74 -14.24 17.53
N SER A 126 -27.26 -14.72 16.41
CA SER A 126 -26.95 -16.00 15.75
C SER A 126 -25.88 -15.85 14.67
N SER A 127 -25.14 -16.94 14.44
CA SER A 127 -24.25 -17.09 13.30
C SER A 127 -25.03 -17.33 12.00
N PHE A 128 -24.41 -17.05 10.85
CA PHE A 128 -24.99 -17.27 9.52
C PHE A 128 -25.52 -18.69 9.29
N PHE A 129 -24.98 -19.69 10.00
CA PHE A 129 -25.46 -21.07 9.96
C PHE A 129 -26.70 -21.28 10.84
N GLN A 130 -26.71 -20.72 12.05
CA GLN A 130 -27.83 -20.85 12.99
C GLN A 130 -29.09 -20.10 12.52
N ASP A 131 -28.93 -19.01 11.77
CA ASP A 131 -30.04 -18.29 11.11
C ASP A 131 -30.85 -19.22 10.22
N VAL A 132 -30.15 -20.09 9.48
CA VAL A 132 -30.72 -21.00 8.48
C VAL A 132 -31.25 -22.25 9.15
N PHE A 133 -30.40 -22.95 9.91
CA PHE A 133 -30.70 -24.30 10.43
C PHE A 133 -31.33 -24.32 11.82
N GLY A 134 -31.61 -23.16 12.44
CA GLY A 134 -32.59 -23.06 13.52
C GLY A 134 -32.24 -23.79 14.82
N GLY A 135 -31.00 -23.68 15.28
CA GLY A 135 -30.56 -24.24 16.56
C GLY A 135 -30.16 -25.73 16.54
N SER A 136 -30.47 -26.46 15.47
CA SER A 136 -29.98 -27.82 15.20
C SER A 136 -28.44 -27.88 15.27
N ASP A 137 -27.90 -28.99 15.79
CA ASP A 137 -26.46 -29.18 15.84
C ASP A 137 -25.94 -29.45 14.41
N PRO A 138 -24.83 -28.87 13.92
CA PRO A 138 -24.43 -29.01 12.52
C PRO A 138 -24.21 -30.46 12.07
N GLY A 139 -23.96 -31.38 13.01
CA GLY A 139 -23.86 -32.81 12.74
C GLY A 139 -25.18 -33.47 12.34
N GLU A 140 -26.33 -32.94 12.78
CA GLU A 140 -27.67 -33.48 12.43
C GLU A 140 -28.06 -33.05 11.00
N VAL A 141 -27.71 -31.83 10.60
CA VAL A 141 -27.96 -31.30 9.25
C VAL A 141 -27.30 -32.16 8.17
N PHE A 142 -26.08 -32.65 8.41
CA PHE A 142 -25.35 -33.54 7.49
C PHE A 142 -25.88 -34.98 7.40
N VAL A 143 -26.88 -35.35 8.20
CA VAL A 143 -27.57 -36.66 8.08
C VAL A 143 -28.75 -36.57 7.10
N MET A 144 -29.40 -35.41 6.99
CA MET A 144 -30.65 -35.29 6.22
C MET A 144 -30.48 -35.51 4.71
N ASP A 145 -29.37 -35.04 4.10
CA ASP A 145 -29.03 -35.35 2.70
C ASP A 145 -28.65 -36.83 2.48
N ARG A 146 -28.23 -37.54 3.53
CA ARG A 146 -27.53 -38.82 3.34
C ARG A 146 -28.45 -40.00 3.13
N ASP A 147 -29.64 -39.96 3.72
CA ASP A 147 -30.64 -41.00 3.55
C ASP A 147 -31.52 -40.76 2.30
N SER A 148 -31.46 -39.57 1.68
CA SER A 148 -31.98 -39.30 0.33
C SER A 148 -30.94 -39.66 -0.74
N ASP A 149 -29.72 -39.12 -0.64
CA ASP A 149 -28.74 -39.21 -1.71
C ASP A 149 -28.13 -40.59 -1.86
N VAL A 150 -28.24 -41.49 -0.86
CA VAL A 150 -27.76 -42.88 -1.03
C VAL A 150 -28.61 -43.66 -2.03
N GLU A 151 -29.90 -43.35 -2.21
CA GLU A 151 -30.73 -44.01 -3.24
C GLU A 151 -30.48 -43.46 -4.66
N GLU A 152 -30.13 -42.17 -4.81
CA GLU A 152 -29.77 -41.59 -6.12
C GLU A 152 -28.28 -41.79 -6.48
N ALA A 153 -27.37 -41.74 -5.51
CA ALA A 153 -25.92 -41.84 -5.74
C ALA A 153 -25.41 -43.27 -5.99
N GLU A 154 -26.22 -44.31 -5.76
CA GLU A 154 -25.97 -45.64 -6.35
C GLU A 154 -26.31 -45.70 -7.85
N GLN A 155 -27.16 -44.79 -8.35
CA GLN A 155 -27.48 -44.72 -9.79
C GLN A 155 -26.49 -43.84 -10.56
N SER A 156 -26.07 -42.70 -10.01
CA SER A 156 -25.17 -41.76 -10.71
C SER A 156 -23.70 -42.19 -10.76
N LYS A 157 -23.24 -43.09 -9.90
CA LYS A 157 -21.81 -43.46 -9.73
C LYS A 157 -21.14 -44.24 -10.88
N LYS A 158 -21.80 -44.38 -12.03
CA LYS A 158 -21.29 -45.17 -13.17
C LYS A 158 -20.44 -44.35 -14.15
N GLU A 159 -20.66 -43.05 -14.19
CA GLU A 159 -20.02 -42.07 -15.08
C GLU A 159 -19.81 -40.81 -14.21
N ILE A 160 -18.67 -40.12 -14.13
CA ILE A 160 -17.44 -40.12 -14.94
C ILE A 160 -16.21 -40.14 -14.03
N SER A 161 -15.09 -40.74 -14.49
CA SER A 161 -13.76 -40.56 -13.87
C SER A 161 -12.76 -40.00 -14.89
N VAL A 162 -12.30 -38.76 -14.70
CA VAL A 162 -11.16 -38.17 -15.44
C VAL A 162 -10.30 -37.37 -14.45
N GLU A 163 -8.98 -37.56 -14.50
CA GLU A 163 -8.02 -36.89 -13.61
C GLU A 163 -7.53 -35.52 -14.14
N PRO A 164 -7.05 -34.59 -13.29
CA PRO A 164 -6.94 -33.18 -13.65
C PRO A 164 -5.51 -32.72 -13.97
N HIS A 165 -5.18 -32.54 -15.26
CA HIS A 165 -3.93 -31.92 -15.74
C HIS A 165 -4.20 -30.99 -16.96
N SER A 166 -3.44 -29.92 -17.24
CA SER A 166 -2.60 -29.07 -16.37
C SER A 166 -2.11 -27.83 -17.14
N THR A 167 -2.13 -26.65 -16.50
CA THR A 167 -1.28 -25.46 -16.78
C THR A 167 -1.15 -24.93 -18.22
N PHE A 168 -1.76 -23.76 -18.46
CA PHE A 168 -1.31 -22.77 -19.46
C PHE A 168 0.20 -22.46 -19.35
N SER A 169 0.83 -22.16 -20.50
CA SER A 169 2.16 -21.53 -20.58
C SER A 169 2.35 -20.88 -21.96
N ILE A 170 1.79 -19.69 -22.17
CA ILE A 170 1.84 -19.00 -23.47
C ILE A 170 3.02 -18.00 -23.47
N CYS A 171 3.84 -17.91 -24.55
CA CYS A 171 4.95 -16.95 -24.56
C CYS A 171 5.30 -16.32 -25.94
N GLY A 172 4.79 -15.11 -26.20
CA GLY A 172 5.30 -14.24 -27.27
C GLY A 172 4.65 -12.85 -27.22
N LYS A 173 5.34 -11.70 -27.37
CA LYS A 173 6.34 -11.28 -28.38
C LYS A 173 5.75 -11.24 -29.80
N LYS A 174 5.99 -10.22 -30.65
CA LYS A 174 6.48 -8.83 -30.47
C LYS A 174 6.32 -8.13 -31.84
N LYS A 175 5.57 -7.03 -31.97
CA LYS A 175 5.72 -6.13 -33.15
C LYS A 175 6.79 -5.07 -32.85
N ARG A 176 7.83 -5.02 -33.70
CA ARG A 176 8.73 -3.86 -33.86
C ARG A 176 7.99 -2.82 -34.72
N GLY A 177 8.24 -1.52 -34.64
CA GLY A 177 9.16 -0.80 -33.75
C GLY A 177 9.56 0.55 -34.38
N LEU A 178 8.78 1.60 -34.09
CA LEU A 178 9.02 2.95 -34.63
C LEU A 178 10.21 3.61 -33.91
N GLN A 179 11.26 3.99 -34.64
CA GLN A 179 12.46 4.61 -34.04
C GLN A 179 12.27 6.12 -33.82
N VAL A 180 11.67 6.49 -32.68
CA VAL A 180 11.72 7.85 -32.15
C VAL A 180 12.97 8.00 -31.25
N PHE A 181 13.51 9.22 -31.16
CA PHE A 181 14.76 9.60 -30.47
C PHE A 181 16.10 9.07 -31.05
N ARG A 182 16.73 9.95 -31.85
CA ARG A 182 18.19 10.14 -31.80
C ARG A 182 18.52 11.14 -30.67
N PRO A 183 19.18 10.75 -29.57
CA PRO A 183 19.64 11.69 -28.57
C PRO A 183 20.93 12.38 -29.04
N GLU A 184 20.93 13.71 -29.11
CA GLU A 184 22.12 14.49 -29.40
C GLU A 184 23.03 14.68 -28.16
N ARG A 185 24.24 15.17 -28.44
CA ARG A 185 25.46 15.12 -27.62
C ARG A 185 25.31 15.35 -26.10
N THR A 186 25.87 14.40 -25.36
CA THR A 186 26.63 14.61 -24.10
C THR A 186 25.93 15.44 -23.02
N ASN A 187 25.01 14.82 -22.30
CA ASN A 187 24.42 15.37 -21.08
C ASN A 187 25.07 14.72 -19.84
N ILE A 188 25.47 15.50 -18.83
CA ILE A 188 26.17 14.98 -17.63
C ILE A 188 25.24 14.08 -16.80
N ASP A 189 23.94 14.38 -16.78
CA ASP A 189 22.90 13.58 -16.11
C ASP A 189 22.94 12.07 -16.52
N LEU A 190 23.49 11.75 -17.71
CA LEU A 190 23.66 10.38 -18.24
C LEU A 190 24.60 9.50 -17.37
N VAL A 191 25.51 10.11 -16.62
CA VAL A 191 26.54 9.45 -15.78
C VAL A 191 25.93 8.75 -14.56
N VAL A 192 24.92 9.38 -13.95
CA VAL A 192 24.31 8.93 -12.70
C VAL A 192 23.05 8.11 -12.97
N ASP A 193 22.13 8.63 -13.79
CA ASP A 193 20.79 8.03 -13.94
C ASP A 193 20.72 6.92 -15.02
N THR A 194 21.81 6.68 -15.76
CA THR A 194 21.85 5.59 -16.76
C THR A 194 23.10 4.72 -16.60
N HIS A 195 23.11 3.89 -15.55
CA HIS A 195 24.17 2.92 -15.25
C HIS A 195 23.72 1.44 -15.36
N ALA A 196 24.58 0.58 -15.91
CA ALA A 196 24.36 -0.85 -16.14
C ALA A 196 24.92 -1.71 -15.00
N SER A 197 25.95 -1.21 -14.33
CA SER A 197 26.43 -1.70 -13.05
C SER A 197 26.56 -0.52 -12.08
N SER A 198 25.81 -0.59 -10.98
CA SER A 198 25.97 0.35 -9.85
C SER A 198 27.34 0.18 -9.19
N ILE A 199 27.91 -1.03 -9.20
CA ILE A 199 29.30 -1.27 -8.75
C ILE A 199 30.28 -0.51 -9.64
N ALA A 200 30.05 -0.41 -10.95
CA ALA A 200 30.91 0.39 -11.84
C ALA A 200 30.79 1.90 -11.54
N VAL A 201 29.60 2.39 -11.19
CA VAL A 201 29.47 3.77 -10.66
C VAL A 201 30.28 3.89 -9.37
N VAL A 202 30.06 3.01 -8.40
CA VAL A 202 30.75 3.03 -7.11
C VAL A 202 32.27 2.98 -7.27
N LEU A 203 32.82 2.14 -8.16
CA LEU A 203 34.27 2.10 -8.37
C LEU A 203 34.81 3.33 -9.13
N VAL A 204 34.08 3.94 -10.07
CA VAL A 204 34.48 5.23 -10.68
C VAL A 204 34.47 6.34 -9.62
N TRP A 205 33.46 6.36 -8.74
CA TRP A 205 33.40 7.31 -7.64
C TRP A 205 34.46 7.02 -6.56
N LEU A 206 34.79 5.76 -6.26
CA LEU A 206 35.89 5.39 -5.36
C LEU A 206 37.25 5.75 -5.96
N PHE A 207 37.44 5.58 -7.26
CA PHE A 207 38.63 6.02 -7.98
C PHE A 207 38.81 7.55 -7.88
N TYR A 208 37.73 8.31 -8.13
CA TYR A 208 37.73 9.76 -7.91
C TYR A 208 37.97 10.15 -6.44
N LEU A 209 37.31 9.45 -5.50
CA LEU A 209 37.44 9.65 -4.05
C LEU A 209 38.88 9.48 -3.58
N PHE A 210 39.48 8.31 -3.82
CA PHE A 210 40.85 8.04 -3.39
C PHE A 210 41.86 8.90 -4.15
N GLY A 211 41.66 9.16 -5.45
CA GLY A 211 42.45 10.14 -6.19
C GLY A 211 42.40 11.55 -5.58
N PHE A 212 41.23 12.05 -5.18
CA PHE A 212 41.11 13.36 -4.55
C PHE A 212 41.63 13.36 -3.10
N ILE A 213 41.48 12.28 -2.34
CA ILE A 213 42.06 12.16 -0.98
C ILE A 213 43.59 12.15 -1.04
N VAL A 214 44.19 11.43 -2.00
CA VAL A 214 45.65 11.32 -2.15
C VAL A 214 46.24 12.61 -2.73
N TYR A 215 45.76 13.07 -3.89
CA TYR A 215 46.37 14.21 -4.60
C TYR A 215 45.79 15.57 -4.20
N GLY A 216 44.52 15.62 -3.76
CA GLY A 216 43.85 16.86 -3.36
C GLY A 216 44.15 17.29 -1.92
N SER A 217 44.51 16.36 -1.02
CA SER A 217 44.93 16.70 0.35
C SER A 217 46.20 17.55 0.39
N LEU A 218 47.19 17.25 -0.46
CA LEU A 218 48.40 18.07 -0.63
C LEU A 218 48.07 19.53 -0.95
N LEU A 219 47.09 19.75 -1.83
CA LEU A 219 46.63 21.08 -2.24
C LEU A 219 45.84 21.79 -1.12
N VAL A 220 45.06 21.06 -0.32
CA VAL A 220 44.35 21.60 0.86
C VAL A 220 45.31 21.96 2.00
N ILE A 221 46.33 21.15 2.27
CA ILE A 221 47.38 21.43 3.26
C ILE A 221 48.12 22.73 2.90
N THR A 222 48.46 22.90 1.62
CA THR A 222 49.10 24.13 1.10
C THR A 222 48.25 25.39 1.33
N ILE A 223 46.92 25.27 1.29
CA ILE A 223 45.99 26.37 1.60
C ILE A 223 45.90 26.61 3.11
N TYR A 224 45.89 25.55 3.92
CA TYR A 224 45.78 25.63 5.39
C TYR A 224 47.02 26.24 6.07
N SER A 225 48.21 26.12 5.47
CA SER A 225 49.44 26.73 6.01
C SER A 225 49.45 28.27 6.03
N ALA A 226 48.50 28.92 5.34
CA ALA A 226 48.25 30.35 5.52
C ALA A 226 47.45 30.58 6.82
N ASN A 227 48.11 31.09 7.87
CA ASN A 227 47.46 31.35 9.17
C ASN A 227 46.61 32.63 9.15
N TRP A 228 45.34 32.56 9.57
CA TRP A 228 44.41 33.70 9.59
C TRP A 228 43.83 34.09 10.97
N CYS A 229 43.78 33.19 11.97
CA CYS A 229 43.10 33.48 13.25
C CYS A 229 43.48 32.53 14.42
N ASP A 230 43.31 33.00 15.66
CA ASP A 230 43.59 32.30 16.92
C ASP A 230 42.46 31.32 17.32
N LEU A 231 42.72 30.02 17.16
CA LEU A 231 41.78 28.92 17.38
C LEU A 231 41.30 28.74 18.85
N SER A 232 41.89 29.43 19.83
CA SER A 232 41.47 29.32 21.25
C SER A 232 40.04 29.85 21.50
N LYS A 233 39.52 30.70 20.62
CA LYS A 233 38.21 31.34 20.75
C LYS A 233 37.17 30.60 19.92
N PHE A 234 36.08 30.18 20.57
CA PHE A 234 34.95 29.48 19.94
C PHE A 234 34.42 30.17 18.67
N SER A 235 34.35 31.50 18.66
CA SER A 235 33.94 32.28 17.47
C SER A 235 34.93 32.19 16.30
N CYS A 236 36.24 32.14 16.58
CA CYS A 236 37.28 31.92 15.58
C CYS A 236 37.30 30.47 15.07
N GLN A 237 37.09 29.50 15.97
CA GLN A 237 36.97 28.09 15.61
C GLN A 237 35.80 27.87 14.63
N VAL A 238 34.65 28.50 14.88
CA VAL A 238 33.50 28.47 13.97
C VAL A 238 33.82 29.14 12.62
N SER A 239 34.41 30.34 12.60
CA SER A 239 34.68 31.05 11.34
C SER A 239 35.74 30.36 10.46
N SER A 240 36.85 29.90 11.05
CA SER A 240 37.90 29.14 10.36
C SER A 240 37.34 27.85 9.73
N THR A 241 36.47 27.14 10.45
CA THR A 241 35.79 25.94 9.95
C THR A 241 34.90 26.27 8.74
N VAL A 242 34.11 27.35 8.79
CA VAL A 242 33.24 27.78 7.68
C VAL A 242 34.04 28.12 6.42
N VAL A 243 35.14 28.87 6.54
CA VAL A 243 35.99 29.23 5.37
C VAL A 243 36.62 27.98 4.75
N THR A 244 37.15 27.08 5.58
CA THR A 244 37.81 25.85 5.11
C THR A 244 36.87 24.96 4.29
N TRP A 245 35.63 24.74 4.79
CA TRP A 245 34.62 23.98 4.05
C TRP A 245 34.19 24.67 2.74
N ALA A 246 34.16 26.00 2.70
CA ALA A 246 33.80 26.75 1.49
C ALA A 246 34.86 26.63 0.38
N VAL A 247 36.16 26.63 0.72
CA VAL A 247 37.24 26.46 -0.27
C VAL A 247 37.30 25.01 -0.78
N LEU A 248 37.19 24.03 0.13
CA LEU A 248 37.19 22.61 -0.20
C LEU A 248 36.08 22.25 -1.20
N ALA A 249 34.87 22.80 -0.99
CA ALA A 249 33.71 22.66 -1.87
C ALA A 249 33.99 23.05 -3.32
N VAL A 250 34.67 24.18 -3.54
CA VAL A 250 34.97 24.70 -4.89
C VAL A 250 35.99 23.82 -5.61
N LEU A 251 37.02 23.33 -4.90
CA LEU A 251 38.07 22.49 -5.49
C LEU A 251 37.54 21.12 -5.95
N LEU A 252 36.71 20.49 -5.12
CA LEU A 252 35.98 19.27 -5.50
C LEU A 252 35.09 19.52 -6.74
N SER A 253 34.48 20.70 -6.86
CA SER A 253 33.58 21.05 -7.98
C SER A 253 34.29 21.00 -9.32
N VAL A 254 35.50 21.53 -9.41
CA VAL A 254 36.24 21.51 -10.67
C VAL A 254 36.73 20.09 -10.99
N ALA A 255 37.25 19.35 -9.98
CA ALA A 255 37.81 18.02 -10.19
C ALA A 255 36.78 16.96 -10.64
N GLY A 256 35.55 17.00 -10.09
CA GLY A 256 34.53 15.97 -10.30
C GLY A 256 34.16 15.72 -11.77
N VAL A 257 33.94 16.77 -12.57
CA VAL A 257 33.51 16.62 -13.99
C VAL A 257 34.57 15.90 -14.82
N PHE A 258 35.82 16.35 -14.70
CA PHE A 258 36.89 15.89 -15.58
C PHE A 258 37.20 14.40 -15.40
N VAL A 259 37.04 13.86 -14.19
CA VAL A 259 37.31 12.44 -13.90
C VAL A 259 36.07 11.56 -14.11
N ILE A 260 34.93 11.91 -13.50
CA ILE A 260 33.78 10.99 -13.38
C ILE A 260 33.05 10.84 -14.73
N ALA A 261 32.93 11.93 -15.51
CA ALA A 261 32.13 11.90 -16.73
C ALA A 261 32.73 11.03 -17.86
N PRO A 262 34.04 11.08 -18.17
CA PRO A 262 34.62 10.25 -19.24
C PRO A 262 34.68 8.76 -18.89
N MET A 263 35.01 8.42 -17.64
CA MET A 263 35.07 7.01 -17.20
C MET A 263 33.72 6.32 -17.26
N SER A 264 32.61 7.04 -17.02
CA SER A 264 31.27 6.44 -16.91
C SER A 264 30.59 6.10 -18.25
N TYR A 265 31.14 6.51 -19.41
CA TYR A 265 30.51 6.33 -20.73
C TYR A 265 30.16 4.87 -21.10
N GLY A 266 30.95 3.92 -20.61
CA GLY A 266 30.82 2.49 -20.90
C GLY A 266 29.78 1.78 -20.06
N ASN A 267 29.25 2.47 -19.04
CA ASN A 267 28.30 1.94 -18.09
C ASN A 267 26.84 2.12 -18.57
N ASN A 268 26.54 2.46 -19.82
CA ASN A 268 25.17 2.82 -20.21
C ASN A 268 24.26 1.60 -20.47
N PRO A 269 23.15 1.39 -19.73
CA PRO A 269 22.28 0.22 -19.86
C PRO A 269 21.36 0.28 -21.08
N TYR A 270 21.03 1.48 -21.58
CA TYR A 270 20.04 1.67 -22.64
C TYR A 270 20.60 1.51 -24.05
N ARG A 271 21.94 1.47 -24.20
CA ARG A 271 22.63 1.01 -25.42
C ARG A 271 23.97 0.35 -25.06
N SER A 272 23.97 -0.98 -24.98
CA SER A 272 25.15 -1.85 -24.91
C SER A 272 25.94 -1.90 -26.23
N ASN A 273 26.32 -0.73 -26.75
CA ASN A 273 27.18 -0.62 -27.91
C ASN A 273 28.65 -0.76 -27.45
N ILE A 274 29.28 -1.86 -27.87
CA ILE A 274 30.65 -2.28 -27.51
C ILE A 274 31.64 -1.11 -27.54
N PHE A 275 31.56 -0.22 -28.55
CA PHE A 275 32.44 0.95 -28.67
C PHE A 275 32.45 1.85 -27.42
N ARG A 276 31.30 2.06 -26.77
CA ARG A 276 31.19 2.91 -25.56
C ARG A 276 31.84 2.24 -24.35
N THR A 277 31.63 0.94 -24.20
CA THR A 277 32.28 0.11 -23.18
C THR A 277 33.80 0.13 -23.36
N THR A 278 34.29 0.06 -24.61
CA THR A 278 35.72 0.22 -24.94
C THR A 278 36.25 1.62 -24.59
N SER A 279 35.56 2.71 -24.91
CA SER A 279 36.02 4.08 -24.59
C SER A 279 36.23 4.32 -23.08
N SER A 280 35.35 3.74 -22.25
CA SER A 280 35.44 3.83 -20.78
C SER A 280 36.66 3.13 -20.20
N VAL A 281 37.05 1.98 -20.78
CA VAL A 281 38.32 1.30 -20.44
C VAL A 281 39.50 2.21 -20.75
N THR A 282 39.52 2.86 -21.93
CA THR A 282 40.59 3.79 -22.31
C THR A 282 40.72 4.99 -21.36
N PHE A 283 39.62 5.67 -21.04
CA PHE A 283 39.66 6.82 -20.11
C PHE A 283 40.06 6.44 -18.69
N SER A 284 39.62 5.26 -18.21
CA SER A 284 40.01 4.76 -16.89
C SER A 284 41.52 4.54 -16.78
N ALA A 285 42.14 3.94 -17.79
CA ALA A 285 43.59 3.74 -17.83
C ALA A 285 44.37 5.06 -17.86
N ILE A 286 43.94 6.05 -18.67
CA ILE A 286 44.60 7.36 -18.78
C ILE A 286 44.60 8.11 -17.43
N TYR A 287 43.45 8.21 -16.77
CA TYR A 287 43.36 8.88 -15.48
C TYR A 287 44.03 8.11 -14.35
N GLY A 288 44.13 6.78 -14.45
CA GLY A 288 44.94 5.97 -13.52
C GLY A 288 46.43 6.27 -13.60
N CYS A 289 46.96 6.58 -14.79
CA CYS A 289 48.42 6.67 -15.01
C CYS A 289 48.99 8.09 -14.87
N ILE A 290 48.30 9.14 -15.35
CA ILE A 290 48.87 10.49 -15.42
C ILE A 290 49.27 11.07 -14.05
N PRO A 291 48.45 10.99 -12.97
CA PRO A 291 48.81 11.54 -11.66
C PRO A 291 50.08 10.92 -11.06
N LEU A 292 50.34 9.63 -11.34
CA LEU A 292 51.55 8.92 -10.90
C LEU A 292 52.83 9.55 -11.48
N ILE A 293 52.76 9.98 -12.74
CA ILE A 293 53.86 10.62 -13.45
C ILE A 293 54.09 12.03 -12.90
N VAL A 294 53.00 12.81 -12.73
CA VAL A 294 53.06 14.19 -12.23
C VAL A 294 53.67 14.26 -10.83
N VAL A 295 53.26 13.38 -9.91
CA VAL A 295 53.80 13.36 -8.54
C VAL A 295 55.29 13.03 -8.54
N ARG A 296 55.73 12.01 -9.29
CA ARG A 296 57.17 11.70 -9.42
C ARG A 296 57.99 12.89 -9.94
N THR A 297 57.47 13.65 -10.91
CA THR A 297 58.16 14.85 -11.41
C THR A 297 58.15 16.04 -10.43
N TYR A 298 57.30 16.02 -9.40
CA TYR A 298 57.25 17.06 -8.36
C TYR A 298 58.10 16.73 -7.13
N GLU A 299 58.24 15.43 -6.82
CA GLU A 299 59.07 14.86 -5.76
C GLU A 299 60.56 15.24 -5.89
N ASP A 300 61.02 15.48 -7.12
CA ASP A 300 62.36 15.98 -7.44
C ASP A 300 62.57 17.48 -7.14
N TYR A 301 61.51 18.26 -6.93
CA TYR A 301 61.59 19.73 -6.84
C TYR A 301 61.42 20.30 -5.43
N ASP A 302 60.71 19.62 -4.52
CA ASP A 302 60.50 20.08 -3.14
C ASP A 302 60.80 18.98 -2.10
N LYS A 303 61.57 19.36 -1.06
CA LYS A 303 62.06 18.47 0.00
C LYS A 303 61.05 18.20 1.11
N ASP A 304 60.12 19.12 1.37
CA ASP A 304 59.12 18.90 2.42
C ASP A 304 57.89 18.17 1.87
N MET A 305 57.49 18.41 0.61
CA MET A 305 56.57 17.50 -0.10
C MET A 305 57.11 16.07 -0.21
N ARG A 306 58.43 15.88 -0.45
CA ARG A 306 59.03 14.54 -0.53
C ARG A 306 58.73 13.69 0.71
N LYS A 307 58.84 14.24 1.93
CA LYS A 307 58.51 13.52 3.18
C LYS A 307 57.04 13.09 3.29
N ILE A 308 56.14 13.77 2.58
CA ILE A 308 54.70 13.45 2.55
C ILE A 308 54.44 12.36 1.49
N VAL A 309 55.13 12.43 0.35
CA VAL A 309 55.05 11.45 -0.76
C VAL A 309 55.71 10.11 -0.40
N GLU A 310 56.84 10.14 0.31
CA GLU A 310 57.54 8.95 0.86
C GLU A 310 56.73 8.25 1.97
N GLY A 311 55.65 8.87 2.50
CA GLY A 311 54.86 8.31 3.59
C GLY A 311 54.00 7.12 3.17
N ASP A 312 54.04 6.03 3.96
CA ASP A 312 53.31 4.78 3.69
C ASP A 312 51.83 4.97 3.33
N ALA A 313 51.15 5.92 3.98
CA ALA A 313 49.75 6.23 3.73
C ALA A 313 49.49 6.81 2.33
N PHE A 314 50.44 7.59 1.79
CA PHE A 314 50.37 8.15 0.44
C PHE A 314 50.62 7.05 -0.61
N ALA A 315 51.68 6.26 -0.42
CA ALA A 315 51.99 5.11 -1.28
C ALA A 315 50.87 4.06 -1.29
N ALA A 316 50.27 3.76 -0.13
CA ALA A 316 49.12 2.86 -0.03
C ALA A 316 47.89 3.43 -0.76
N GLY A 317 47.57 4.72 -0.57
CA GLY A 317 46.45 5.37 -1.28
C GLY A 317 46.65 5.38 -2.80
N GLN A 318 47.89 5.59 -3.27
CA GLN A 318 48.27 5.51 -4.68
C GLN A 318 48.06 4.09 -5.23
N ALA A 319 48.51 3.06 -4.52
CA ALA A 319 48.32 1.65 -4.90
C ALA A 319 46.84 1.22 -4.91
N ILE A 320 46.05 1.66 -3.91
CA ILE A 320 44.59 1.43 -3.83
C ILE A 320 43.88 2.05 -5.04
N THR A 321 44.22 3.30 -5.39
CA THR A 321 43.64 4.00 -6.55
C THR A 321 43.92 3.24 -7.86
N LEU A 322 45.13 2.70 -8.01
CA LEU A 322 45.53 1.90 -9.17
C LEU A 322 44.79 0.55 -9.22
N ALA A 323 44.65 -0.15 -8.08
CA ALA A 323 43.90 -1.39 -7.98
C ALA A 323 42.40 -1.21 -8.36
N ILE A 324 41.77 -0.13 -7.90
CA ILE A 324 40.37 0.20 -8.25
C ILE A 324 40.21 0.39 -9.78
N CYS A 325 41.19 1.02 -10.44
CA CYS A 325 41.21 1.18 -11.89
C CYS A 325 41.24 -0.17 -12.64
N VAL A 326 42.03 -1.13 -12.17
CA VAL A 326 42.09 -2.48 -12.77
C VAL A 326 40.77 -3.25 -12.59
N ILE A 327 40.16 -3.17 -11.40
CA ILE A 327 38.87 -3.84 -11.10
C ILE A 327 37.74 -3.28 -11.96
N LEU A 328 37.71 -1.96 -12.22
CA LEU A 328 36.76 -1.33 -13.14
C LEU A 328 36.79 -1.99 -14.53
N VAL A 329 37.99 -2.11 -15.11
CA VAL A 329 38.18 -2.66 -16.46
C VAL A 329 37.67 -4.11 -16.55
N ALA A 330 38.03 -4.96 -15.58
CA ALA A 330 37.60 -6.36 -15.54
C ALA A 330 36.07 -6.52 -15.39
N MET A 331 35.43 -5.62 -14.63
CA MET A 331 34.00 -5.70 -14.36
C MET A 331 33.13 -5.23 -15.53
N TYR A 332 33.60 -4.28 -16.35
CA TYR A 332 32.91 -3.92 -17.61
C TYR A 332 32.86 -5.10 -18.59
N VAL A 333 33.86 -5.99 -18.60
CA VAL A 333 33.84 -7.25 -19.37
C VAL A 333 32.81 -8.24 -18.79
N SER A 334 32.76 -8.37 -17.45
CA SER A 334 31.97 -9.41 -16.77
C SER A 334 30.45 -9.20 -16.87
N ASN A 335 29.96 -7.95 -16.88
CA ASN A 335 28.52 -7.67 -16.99
C ASN A 335 27.92 -8.08 -18.36
N LEU A 336 28.77 -8.28 -19.37
CA LEU A 336 28.39 -8.71 -20.71
C LEU A 336 27.89 -10.18 -20.74
N LEU A 337 28.29 -11.00 -19.76
CA LEU A 337 27.89 -12.41 -19.60
C LEU A 337 26.58 -12.58 -18.79
N LEU A 338 26.43 -11.87 -17.68
CA LEU A 338 25.39 -12.15 -16.67
C LEU A 338 23.95 -11.81 -17.12
N SER A 339 23.77 -10.96 -18.14
CA SER A 339 22.44 -10.64 -18.68
C SER A 339 21.71 -11.84 -19.30
N TRP A 340 22.42 -12.94 -19.58
CA TRP A 340 21.92 -14.11 -20.28
C TRP A 340 21.05 -15.04 -19.40
N ILE A 341 21.31 -15.08 -18.09
CA ILE A 341 20.85 -16.17 -17.20
C ILE A 341 19.53 -15.83 -16.47
N ARG A 342 19.24 -14.55 -16.25
CA ARG A 342 18.21 -14.09 -15.29
C ARG A 342 16.74 -14.25 -15.75
N SER A 343 16.49 -14.97 -16.84
CA SER A 343 15.16 -15.12 -17.46
C SER A 343 14.28 -16.20 -16.81
N ILE A 344 14.80 -16.95 -15.83
CA ILE A 344 14.28 -18.28 -15.47
C ILE A 344 13.52 -18.25 -14.13
N VAL A 345 12.26 -17.78 -14.19
CA VAL A 345 11.15 -18.09 -13.24
C VAL A 345 11.24 -17.49 -11.82
N SER A 346 10.08 -17.27 -11.14
CA SER A 346 10.05 -16.80 -9.74
C SER A 346 8.80 -17.19 -8.91
N VAL A 347 9.02 -18.06 -7.90
CA VAL A 347 8.14 -18.33 -6.73
C VAL A 347 6.74 -18.94 -7.13
N LYS A 348 5.79 -19.37 -6.27
CA LYS A 348 4.91 -18.54 -5.41
C LYS A 348 3.89 -19.35 -4.54
N PHE A 349 4.13 -19.34 -3.23
CA PHE A 349 3.31 -18.53 -2.29
C PHE A 349 1.90 -18.97 -1.78
N ARG A 350 1.92 -19.52 -0.54
CA ARG A 350 1.09 -19.20 0.65
C ARG A 350 -0.36 -18.69 0.46
N ALA A 351 -1.25 -19.66 0.23
CA ALA A 351 -2.67 -19.60 0.63
C ALA A 351 -2.99 -20.47 1.88
N LEU A 352 -1.97 -21.07 2.54
CA LEU A 352 -2.01 -21.75 3.85
C LEU A 352 -2.28 -20.75 4.99
N ARG A 353 -3.38 -20.00 4.87
CA ARG A 353 -3.37 -18.58 5.26
C ARG A 353 -4.46 -18.12 6.19
N TYR A 354 -5.61 -18.76 6.11
CA TYR A 354 -6.85 -18.12 6.53
C TYR A 354 -7.57 -18.84 7.67
N PHE A 355 -7.26 -20.12 7.88
CA PHE A 355 -8.20 -21.07 8.47
C PHE A 355 -8.14 -21.24 10.00
N LEU A 356 -7.80 -20.20 10.79
CA LEU A 356 -7.70 -20.26 12.27
C LEU A 356 -8.03 -18.91 12.98
N SER A 357 -9.32 -18.57 13.17
CA SER A 357 -9.80 -17.39 13.94
C SER A 357 -11.15 -17.69 14.64
N THR A 358 -11.54 -17.30 15.87
CA THR A 358 -11.25 -16.20 16.85
C THR A 358 -12.17 -14.96 16.84
N SER A 359 -12.70 -14.56 18.02
CA SER A 359 -13.71 -13.50 18.30
C SER A 359 -15.12 -13.61 17.66
N ASN A 360 -15.46 -14.77 17.10
CA ASN A 360 -15.92 -14.80 15.71
C ASN A 360 -17.44 -14.80 15.40
N VAL A 361 -18.36 -14.52 16.33
CA VAL A 361 -19.84 -14.46 16.01
C VAL A 361 -20.43 -13.05 16.18
N ARG A 362 -19.96 -12.25 17.14
CA ARG A 362 -20.50 -10.89 17.36
C ARG A 362 -20.29 -9.94 16.18
N GLY A 363 -19.21 -10.12 15.44
CA GLY A 363 -18.98 -9.37 14.21
C GLY A 363 -19.77 -9.93 13.03
N GLU A 364 -20.26 -11.17 13.03
CA GLU A 364 -21.13 -11.69 11.96
C GLU A 364 -22.44 -10.90 11.95
N LEU A 365 -23.12 -10.75 13.10
CA LEU A 365 -24.30 -9.89 13.24
C LEU A 365 -24.01 -8.43 12.81
N CYS A 366 -22.87 -7.87 13.19
CA CYS A 366 -22.54 -6.51 12.74
C CYS A 366 -22.13 -6.43 11.26
N LEU A 367 -21.64 -7.52 10.66
CA LEU A 367 -21.41 -7.64 9.23
C LEU A 367 -22.73 -7.78 8.47
N LYS A 368 -23.75 -8.50 9.01
CA LYS A 368 -25.15 -8.44 8.52
C LYS A 368 -25.61 -6.98 8.46
N TYR A 369 -25.60 -6.27 9.60
CA TYR A 369 -26.01 -4.86 9.66
C TYR A 369 -25.22 -3.94 8.71
N ALA A 370 -23.90 -4.10 8.63
CA ALA A 370 -23.06 -3.29 7.74
C ALA A 370 -23.27 -3.61 6.25
N ALA A 371 -23.52 -4.88 5.90
CA ALA A 371 -23.89 -5.30 4.55
C ALA A 371 -25.24 -4.68 4.17
N SER A 372 -26.28 -4.90 4.98
CA SER A 372 -27.63 -4.38 4.77
C SER A 372 -27.64 -2.86 4.66
N ARG A 373 -26.94 -2.14 5.55
CA ARG A 373 -26.84 -0.68 5.50
C ARG A 373 -26.18 -0.16 4.22
N LYS A 374 -25.10 -0.81 3.76
CA LYS A 374 -24.41 -0.40 2.52
C LYS A 374 -25.21 -0.78 1.27
N MET A 375 -25.92 -1.91 1.28
CA MET A 375 -26.81 -2.31 0.19
C MET A 375 -28.01 -1.35 0.08
N ASN A 376 -28.60 -0.96 1.21
CA ASN A 376 -29.61 0.10 1.27
C ASN A 376 -29.05 1.44 0.75
N LYS A 377 -27.80 1.79 1.07
CA LYS A 377 -27.14 2.99 0.52
C LYS A 377 -26.88 2.89 -0.99
N MET A 378 -26.55 1.72 -1.53
CA MET A 378 -26.44 1.48 -2.98
C MET A 378 -27.80 1.67 -3.68
N ILE A 379 -28.88 1.14 -3.10
CA ILE A 379 -30.25 1.30 -3.62
C ILE A 379 -30.69 2.77 -3.54
N GLU A 380 -30.37 3.48 -2.46
CA GLU A 380 -30.61 4.93 -2.34
C GLU A 380 -29.84 5.71 -3.42
N ASN A 381 -28.56 5.41 -3.62
CA ASN A 381 -27.72 6.05 -4.64
C ASN A 381 -28.26 5.78 -6.06
N ALA A 382 -28.68 4.55 -6.36
CA ALA A 382 -29.34 4.22 -7.64
C ALA A 382 -30.67 4.97 -7.82
N ARG A 383 -31.48 5.09 -6.76
CA ARG A 383 -32.70 5.92 -6.77
C ARG A 383 -32.40 7.40 -7.02
N LEU A 384 -31.30 7.93 -6.48
CA LEU A 384 -30.85 9.31 -6.75
C LEU A 384 -30.39 9.47 -8.21
N LEU A 385 -29.68 8.49 -8.78
CA LEU A 385 -29.27 8.47 -10.20
C LEU A 385 -30.48 8.51 -11.13
N HIS A 386 -31.46 7.62 -10.94
CA HIS A 386 -32.69 7.61 -11.74
C HIS A 386 -33.49 8.91 -11.58
N ARG A 387 -33.51 9.52 -10.39
CA ARG A 387 -34.12 10.84 -10.16
C ARG A 387 -33.39 11.99 -10.88
N HIS A 388 -32.06 11.93 -10.99
CA HIS A 388 -31.28 12.89 -11.79
C HIS A 388 -31.52 12.69 -13.29
N ARG A 389 -31.56 11.44 -13.78
CA ARG A 389 -31.89 11.12 -15.17
C ARG A 389 -33.27 11.65 -15.57
N GLN A 390 -34.31 11.42 -14.75
CA GLN A 390 -35.67 11.95 -14.97
C GLN A 390 -35.77 13.49 -14.99
N ARG A 391 -34.81 14.20 -14.36
CA ARG A 391 -34.73 15.66 -14.43
C ARG A 391 -34.00 16.13 -15.68
N SER A 392 -32.85 15.52 -16.00
CA SER A 392 -32.05 15.85 -17.18
C SER A 392 -32.80 15.57 -18.50
N SER A 393 -33.57 14.49 -18.58
CA SER A 393 -34.36 14.17 -19.78
C SER A 393 -35.44 15.20 -20.12
N LYS A 394 -35.95 15.95 -19.13
CA LYS A 394 -36.91 17.05 -19.34
C LYS A 394 -36.25 18.38 -19.76
N VAL A 395 -34.92 18.42 -19.87
CA VAL A 395 -34.15 19.59 -20.32
C VAL A 395 -33.57 19.36 -21.73
N VAL A 396 -33.48 18.10 -22.18
CA VAL A 396 -32.94 17.73 -23.50
C VAL A 396 -34.06 17.26 -24.43
N GLU A 397 -35.00 18.15 -24.75
CA GLU A 397 -35.97 17.93 -25.83
C GLU A 397 -35.34 18.05 -27.23
N GLY A 398 -34.10 18.57 -27.31
CA GLY A 398 -33.30 18.74 -28.53
C GLY A 398 -32.71 17.46 -29.14
N GLY A 399 -33.54 16.43 -29.36
CA GLY A 399 -33.30 15.31 -30.28
C GLY A 399 -32.20 14.28 -29.93
N GLN A 400 -31.18 14.62 -29.15
CA GLN A 400 -30.11 13.69 -28.80
C GLN A 400 -30.55 12.73 -27.67
N LYS A 401 -30.63 11.44 -28.01
CA LYS A 401 -30.79 10.34 -27.03
C LYS A 401 -29.55 10.27 -26.14
N SER A 402 -29.58 10.93 -24.98
CA SER A 402 -28.52 10.83 -23.98
C SER A 402 -28.31 9.35 -23.59
N SER A 403 -27.07 8.86 -23.71
CA SER A 403 -26.80 7.47 -23.38
C SER A 403 -26.83 7.26 -21.86
N GLN A 404 -27.13 6.03 -21.41
CA GLN A 404 -27.04 5.70 -19.98
C GLN A 404 -25.62 5.96 -19.42
N ARG A 405 -24.58 5.86 -20.27
CA ARG A 405 -23.18 6.14 -19.93
C ARG A 405 -22.96 7.62 -19.57
N ASP A 406 -23.67 8.54 -20.23
CA ASP A 406 -23.52 9.98 -20.01
C ASP A 406 -24.32 10.45 -18.78
N ALA A 407 -25.50 9.88 -18.55
CA ALA A 407 -26.24 10.07 -17.31
C ALA A 407 -25.44 9.56 -16.09
N PHE A 408 -24.76 8.41 -16.23
CA PHE A 408 -23.88 7.87 -15.19
C PHE A 408 -22.62 8.73 -14.97
N ARG A 409 -21.94 9.17 -16.04
CA ARG A 409 -20.80 10.11 -15.96
C ARG A 409 -21.19 11.43 -15.28
N SER A 410 -22.35 12.00 -15.64
CA SER A 410 -22.88 13.23 -15.05
C SER A 410 -23.22 13.06 -13.56
N PHE A 411 -23.80 11.92 -13.19
CA PHE A 411 -24.08 11.57 -11.79
C PHE A 411 -22.81 11.38 -10.96
N LEU A 412 -21.79 10.67 -11.47
CA LEU A 412 -20.49 10.54 -10.80
C LEU A 412 -19.88 11.90 -10.49
N GLY A 413 -19.82 12.81 -11.48
CA GLY A 413 -19.31 14.18 -11.30
C GLY A 413 -20.17 15.08 -10.40
N GLN A 414 -21.36 14.64 -9.97
CA GLN A 414 -22.21 15.35 -9.01
C GLN A 414 -22.19 14.72 -7.61
N ILE A 415 -21.68 13.49 -7.46
CA ILE A 415 -21.69 12.69 -6.23
C ILE A 415 -20.27 12.32 -5.76
N GLU A 416 -19.29 13.16 -6.10
CA GLU A 416 -17.98 13.25 -5.45
C GLU A 416 -18.04 13.76 -3.98
N GLN A 417 -19.08 13.36 -3.23
CA GLN A 417 -19.17 13.55 -1.78
C GLN A 417 -18.35 12.46 -1.06
N TYR A 418 -17.03 12.60 -1.12
CA TYR A 418 -16.09 11.72 -0.41
C TYR A 418 -16.21 11.91 1.13
N GLU A 419 -16.70 10.90 1.87
CA GLU A 419 -16.49 10.89 3.33
C GLU A 419 -15.00 10.64 3.64
N SER A 420 -14.43 11.48 4.49
CA SER A 420 -13.07 11.27 5.01
C SER A 420 -13.07 10.18 6.08
N CYS A 421 -13.07 8.92 5.63
CA CYS A 421 -13.05 7.74 6.49
C CYS A 421 -11.63 7.35 6.93
N GLY A 422 -11.51 6.81 8.15
CA GLY A 422 -10.23 6.40 8.75
C GLY A 422 -9.51 7.52 9.50
N GLY A 423 -8.29 7.24 9.97
CA GLY A 423 -7.51 8.14 10.81
C GLY A 423 -7.84 8.05 12.31
N TYR A 424 -7.00 8.69 13.13
CA TYR A 424 -6.93 8.48 14.58
C TYR A 424 -8.24 8.79 15.33
N PHE A 425 -8.67 10.06 15.32
CA PHE A 425 -9.86 10.49 16.08
C PHE A 425 -11.16 9.91 15.52
N TRP A 426 -11.28 9.78 14.20
CA TRP A 426 -12.44 9.15 13.54
C TRP A 426 -12.57 7.69 13.99
N THR A 427 -11.47 6.93 13.98
CA THR A 427 -11.52 5.52 14.38
C THR A 427 -11.89 5.38 15.85
N TRP A 428 -11.20 6.06 16.76
CA TRP A 428 -11.51 5.96 18.19
C TRP A 428 -12.94 6.38 18.51
N LYS A 429 -13.47 7.44 17.88
CA LYS A 429 -14.88 7.83 18.00
C LYS A 429 -15.83 6.71 17.54
N ARG A 430 -15.59 6.13 16.35
CA ARG A 430 -16.41 5.03 15.82
C ARG A 430 -16.26 3.74 16.66
N VAL A 431 -15.12 3.50 17.30
CA VAL A 431 -14.90 2.36 18.22
C VAL A 431 -15.69 2.55 19.52
N PHE A 432 -15.57 3.69 20.20
CA PHE A 432 -16.27 3.93 21.47
C PHE A 432 -17.80 4.02 21.30
N ASN A 433 -18.29 4.43 20.13
CA ASN A 433 -19.72 4.38 19.80
C ASN A 433 -20.23 2.96 19.46
N GLY A 434 -19.34 2.02 19.09
CA GLY A 434 -19.68 0.76 18.43
C GLY A 434 -19.90 0.87 16.91
N ASP A 435 -20.06 2.09 16.38
CA ASP A 435 -20.30 2.40 14.97
C ASP A 435 -19.31 1.76 13.99
N LEU A 436 -18.04 1.53 14.37
CA LEU A 436 -17.03 1.00 13.46
C LEU A 436 -17.42 -0.39 12.93
N LEU A 437 -17.92 -1.24 13.82
CA LEU A 437 -18.28 -2.61 13.49
C LEU A 437 -19.69 -2.66 12.90
N SER A 438 -20.66 -1.91 13.46
CA SER A 438 -22.06 -1.91 12.99
C SER A 438 -22.32 -1.13 11.70
N THR A 439 -21.53 -0.10 11.40
CA THR A 439 -21.71 0.74 10.20
C THR A 439 -20.75 0.35 9.08
N GLU A 440 -19.46 0.27 9.40
CA GLU A 440 -18.43 0.03 8.38
C GLU A 440 -18.19 -1.47 8.14
N GLY A 441 -18.68 -2.33 9.04
CA GLY A 441 -18.39 -3.76 9.02
C GLY A 441 -16.90 -4.03 9.20
N VAL A 442 -16.18 -3.18 9.94
CA VAL A 442 -14.74 -3.35 10.18
C VAL A 442 -14.54 -4.07 11.50
N TRP A 443 -14.18 -5.34 11.42
CA TRP A 443 -13.95 -6.20 12.56
C TRP A 443 -12.53 -6.01 13.11
N ILE A 444 -12.42 -5.63 14.38
CA ILE A 444 -11.12 -5.55 15.05
C ILE A 444 -10.67 -6.97 15.42
N ASN A 445 -9.63 -7.45 14.74
CA ASN A 445 -8.99 -8.75 14.95
C ASN A 445 -8.68 -9.00 16.45
N THR A 446 -9.03 -10.20 16.96
CA THR A 446 -8.84 -10.56 18.38
C THR A 446 -7.39 -10.43 18.83
N ARG A 447 -6.44 -10.76 17.96
CA ARG A 447 -4.99 -10.70 18.23
C ARG A 447 -4.56 -9.27 18.54
N LEU A 448 -5.16 -8.29 17.85
CA LEU A 448 -4.92 -6.86 18.08
C LEU A 448 -5.47 -6.40 19.44
N ILE A 449 -6.63 -6.90 19.85
CA ILE A 449 -7.22 -6.59 21.16
C ILE A 449 -6.38 -7.19 22.30
N ILE A 450 -5.94 -8.44 22.16
CA ILE A 450 -5.08 -9.11 23.15
C ILE A 450 -3.72 -8.39 23.28
N MET A 451 -3.11 -8.04 22.15
CA MET A 451 -1.87 -7.25 22.11
C MET A 451 -2.01 -5.92 22.86
N GLN A 452 -3.11 -5.20 22.64
CA GLN A 452 -3.39 -3.92 23.30
C GLN A 452 -3.54 -4.05 24.81
N VAL A 453 -4.28 -5.05 25.29
CA VAL A 453 -4.43 -5.32 26.73
C VAL A 453 -3.08 -5.68 27.35
N ALA A 454 -2.27 -6.50 26.67
CA ALA A 454 -0.93 -6.85 27.12
C ALA A 454 0.01 -5.63 27.14
N GLN A 455 -0.04 -4.75 26.13
CA GLN A 455 0.73 -3.51 26.08
C GLN A 455 0.35 -2.55 27.21
N VAL A 456 -0.94 -2.41 27.56
CA VAL A 456 -1.37 -1.59 28.69
C VAL A 456 -0.83 -2.14 30.02
N VAL A 457 -0.99 -3.44 30.28
CA VAL A 457 -0.51 -4.07 31.53
C VAL A 457 1.01 -3.98 31.65
N VAL A 458 1.75 -4.38 30.61
CA VAL A 458 3.21 -4.40 30.61
C VAL A 458 3.79 -2.99 30.58
N GLY A 459 3.13 -2.03 29.93
CA GLY A 459 3.49 -0.61 29.96
C GLY A 459 3.42 0.00 31.35
N VAL A 460 2.39 -0.34 32.15
CA VAL A 460 2.31 0.10 33.55
C VAL A 460 3.44 -0.50 34.40
N PHE A 461 3.74 -1.79 34.24
CA PHE A 461 4.89 -2.40 34.94
C PHE A 461 6.22 -1.78 34.52
N PHE A 462 6.42 -1.52 33.23
CA PHE A 462 7.62 -0.86 32.69
C PHE A 462 7.78 0.57 33.22
N ALA A 463 6.70 1.36 33.26
CA ALA A 463 6.70 2.71 33.80
C ALA A 463 7.15 2.75 35.26
N VAL A 464 6.63 1.84 36.10
CA VAL A 464 7.06 1.69 37.50
C VAL A 464 8.52 1.24 37.58
N ALA A 465 8.93 0.25 36.78
CA ALA A 465 10.31 -0.26 36.78
C ALA A 465 11.35 0.81 36.37
N VAL A 466 11.04 1.64 35.37
CA VAL A 466 11.91 2.74 34.94
C VAL A 466 12.02 3.83 36.01
N LEU A 467 10.91 4.18 36.69
CA LEU A 467 10.96 5.15 37.78
C LEU A 467 11.77 4.64 38.98
N LEU A 468 11.62 3.37 39.35
CA LEU A 468 12.43 2.73 40.39
C LEU A 468 13.92 2.68 39.99
N PHE A 469 14.23 2.32 38.73
CA PHE A 469 15.59 2.33 38.20
C PHE A 469 16.25 3.72 38.28
N VAL A 470 15.52 4.80 37.96
CA VAL A 470 16.04 6.17 38.06
C VAL A 470 16.29 6.60 39.51
N ILE A 471 15.51 6.10 40.47
CA ILE A 471 15.77 6.30 41.90
C ILE A 471 17.03 5.53 42.29
N THR A 472 17.05 4.21 42.11
CA THR A 472 18.18 3.33 42.51
C THR A 472 19.50 3.80 41.93
N VAL A 473 19.60 4.05 40.61
CA VAL A 473 20.86 4.46 39.96
C VAL A 473 21.33 5.84 40.40
N ALA A 474 20.42 6.71 40.84
CA ALA A 474 20.79 8.01 41.38
C ALA A 474 21.25 7.93 42.84
N ASP A 475 20.65 7.07 43.65
CA ASP A 475 21.01 6.89 45.05
C ASP A 475 22.33 6.11 45.18
N GLU A 476 22.54 5.06 44.38
CA GLU A 476 23.82 4.36 44.19
C GLU A 476 24.96 5.31 43.76
N ALA A 477 24.67 6.30 42.91
CA ALA A 477 25.65 7.31 42.50
C ALA A 477 25.96 8.33 43.62
N GLU A 478 24.99 8.64 44.48
CA GLU A 478 25.21 9.46 45.67
C GLU A 478 26.04 8.70 46.72
N GLU A 479 25.80 7.41 46.93
CA GLU A 479 26.61 6.54 47.81
C GLU A 479 28.03 6.33 47.26
N ALA A 480 28.18 5.98 45.98
CA ALA A 480 29.49 5.81 45.35
C ALA A 480 30.33 7.10 45.45
N ARG A 481 29.72 8.27 45.26
CA ARG A 481 30.39 9.58 45.42
C ARG A 481 30.70 9.92 46.89
N ALA A 482 29.87 9.47 47.84
CA ALA A 482 30.11 9.64 49.28
C ALA A 482 31.19 8.68 49.82
N SER A 483 31.43 7.55 49.15
CA SER A 483 32.47 6.57 49.51
C SER A 483 33.91 7.02 49.20
N LEU A 484 34.09 8.13 48.49
CA LEU A 484 35.39 8.65 48.09
C LEU A 484 36.18 9.20 49.30
N PRO A 485 37.49 8.88 49.45
CA PRO A 485 38.35 9.48 50.46
C PRO A 485 38.34 11.01 50.41
N ALA A 486 38.42 11.67 51.58
CA ALA A 486 38.33 13.14 51.68
C ALA A 486 39.51 13.90 51.04
N ASP A 487 40.62 13.20 50.78
CA ASP A 487 41.82 13.65 50.07
C ASP A 487 41.77 13.39 48.55
N THR A 488 40.67 12.83 48.03
CA THR A 488 40.47 12.56 46.60
C THR A 488 40.55 13.86 45.77
N PRO A 489 41.43 13.94 44.75
CA PRO A 489 41.54 15.15 43.92
C PRO A 489 40.24 15.53 43.21
N ASN A 490 39.93 16.83 43.15
CA ASN A 490 38.68 17.35 42.57
C ASN A 490 38.35 16.81 41.17
N TRP A 491 39.35 16.58 40.31
CA TRP A 491 39.13 16.04 38.96
C TRP A 491 38.63 14.58 38.96
N VAL A 492 38.94 13.82 40.01
CA VAL A 492 38.37 12.48 40.26
C VAL A 492 36.95 12.63 40.80
N VAL A 493 36.72 13.55 41.74
CA VAL A 493 35.37 13.83 42.29
C VAL A 493 34.39 14.30 41.20
N ASP A 494 34.85 15.06 40.19
CA ASP A 494 34.07 15.48 39.02
C ASP A 494 33.76 14.33 38.03
N LEU A 495 34.51 13.22 38.11
CA LEU A 495 34.24 12.02 37.30
C LEU A 495 32.98 11.29 37.79
N PHE A 496 32.69 11.31 39.09
CA PHE A 496 31.51 10.66 39.67
C PHE A 496 30.27 11.57 39.58
N PRO A 497 29.21 11.20 38.85
CA PRO A 497 28.00 12.03 38.74
C PRO A 497 27.29 12.14 40.09
N THR A 498 26.57 13.25 40.31
CA THR A 498 25.61 13.31 41.44
C THR A 498 24.28 12.67 41.04
N GLY A 499 23.62 12.00 41.97
CA GLY A 499 22.27 11.49 41.73
C GLY A 499 21.27 12.61 41.39
N ALA A 500 21.47 13.85 41.87
CA ALA A 500 20.73 15.02 41.42
C ALA A 500 20.83 15.27 39.89
N MET A 501 21.98 15.03 39.26
CA MET A 501 22.15 15.11 37.79
C MET A 501 21.46 13.94 37.08
N ILE A 502 21.51 12.74 37.66
CA ILE A 502 20.84 11.55 37.12
C ILE A 502 19.31 11.74 37.19
N LYS A 503 18.77 12.09 38.36
CA LYS A 503 17.36 12.47 38.58
C LYS A 503 16.93 13.54 37.56
N ARG A 504 17.70 14.63 37.37
CA ARG A 504 17.40 15.70 36.39
C ARG A 504 17.46 15.25 34.92
N SER A 505 18.29 14.28 34.56
CA SER A 505 18.45 13.84 33.16
C SER A 505 17.46 12.74 32.78
N PHE A 506 17.26 11.77 33.67
CA PHE A 506 16.49 10.57 33.36
C PHE A 506 15.00 10.69 33.70
N TYR A 507 14.56 11.53 34.65
CA TYR A 507 13.10 11.73 34.87
C TYR A 507 12.38 12.31 33.63
N PRO A 508 12.87 13.38 32.95
CA PRO A 508 12.25 13.87 31.71
C PRO A 508 12.22 12.80 30.61
N SER A 509 13.26 11.97 30.56
CA SER A 509 13.36 10.88 29.58
C SER A 509 12.41 9.72 29.89
N ALA A 510 12.16 9.40 31.16
CA ALA A 510 11.15 8.44 31.58
C ALA A 510 9.74 8.91 31.23
N VAL A 511 9.44 10.20 31.43
CA VAL A 511 8.17 10.81 30.99
C VAL A 511 8.02 10.71 29.47
N LEU A 512 9.06 11.02 28.69
CA LEU A 512 9.02 10.89 27.23
C LEU A 512 8.81 9.44 26.77
N ALA A 513 9.44 8.46 27.44
CA ALA A 513 9.23 7.04 27.18
C ALA A 513 7.79 6.60 27.50
N MET A 514 7.21 7.02 28.63
CA MET A 514 5.80 6.74 28.97
C MET A 514 4.82 7.35 27.96
N VAL A 515 5.09 8.58 27.48
CA VAL A 515 4.28 9.22 26.43
C VAL A 515 4.37 8.44 25.11
N ALA A 516 5.56 7.93 24.76
CA ALA A 516 5.74 7.09 23.57
C ALA A 516 5.01 5.74 23.69
N GLN A 517 5.01 5.09 24.86
CA GLN A 517 4.22 3.87 25.10
C GLN A 517 2.72 4.13 24.93
N LEU A 518 2.20 5.20 25.53
CA LEU A 518 0.79 5.59 25.40
C LEU A 518 0.42 5.89 23.92
N PHE A 519 1.31 6.54 23.17
CA PHE A 519 1.11 6.78 21.74
C PHE A 519 1.09 5.49 20.91
N LEU A 520 2.00 4.54 21.17
CA LEU A 520 2.03 3.24 20.50
C LEU A 520 0.75 2.44 20.81
N ILE A 521 0.35 2.34 22.07
CA ILE A 521 -0.94 1.74 22.47
C ILE A 521 -2.08 2.36 21.66
N LEU A 522 -2.18 3.69 21.59
CA LEU A 522 -3.32 4.33 20.95
C LEU A 522 -3.33 4.30 19.40
N ILE A 523 -2.23 3.97 18.71
CA ILE A 523 -2.16 4.10 17.23
C ILE A 523 -2.61 2.85 16.43
N TYR A 524 -2.46 1.63 16.96
CA TYR A 524 -2.64 0.42 16.13
C TYR A 524 -4.06 0.18 15.62
N ILE A 525 -5.08 0.42 16.44
CA ILE A 525 -6.49 0.20 16.04
C ILE A 525 -6.91 1.18 14.92
N PRO A 526 -6.60 2.50 15.01
CA PRO A 526 -6.71 3.41 13.88
C PRO A 526 -5.95 2.98 12.62
N SER A 527 -4.73 2.47 12.74
CA SER A 527 -3.91 2.08 11.59
C SER A 527 -4.44 0.83 10.88
N ALA A 528 -4.81 -0.19 11.66
CA ALA A 528 -5.49 -1.39 11.16
C ALA A 528 -6.76 -1.04 10.38
N THR A 529 -7.62 -0.23 11.01
CA THR A 529 -8.89 0.25 10.42
C THR A 529 -8.68 1.01 9.12
N THR A 530 -7.74 1.95 9.11
CA THR A 530 -7.44 2.77 7.93
C THR A 530 -6.86 1.93 6.78
N THR A 531 -6.07 0.91 7.10
CA THR A 531 -5.49 -0.01 6.11
C THR A 531 -6.55 -0.92 5.50
N VAL A 532 -7.44 -1.49 6.33
CA VAL A 532 -8.61 -2.26 5.87
C VAL A 532 -9.49 -1.46 4.91
N LEU A 533 -9.86 -0.23 5.29
CA LEU A 533 -10.72 0.63 4.45
C LEU A 533 -10.09 0.94 3.09
N LYS A 534 -8.77 1.18 3.02
CA LYS A 534 -8.03 1.43 1.77
C LYS A 534 -8.04 0.24 0.81
N TYR A 535 -8.07 -0.99 1.30
CA TYR A 535 -8.22 -2.17 0.44
C TYR A 535 -9.67 -2.32 -0.04
N ARG A 536 -10.66 -2.16 0.85
CA ARG A 536 -12.09 -2.21 0.49
C ARG A 536 -12.50 -1.14 -0.53
N SER A 537 -11.84 0.02 -0.55
CA SER A 537 -12.10 1.10 -1.52
C SER A 537 -11.21 1.07 -2.77
N GLN A 538 -10.41 0.02 -2.98
CA GLN A 538 -9.43 -0.12 -4.09
C GLN A 538 -8.32 0.96 -4.14
N VAL A 539 -8.22 1.84 -3.14
CA VAL A 539 -7.12 2.83 -3.00
C VAL A 539 -5.76 2.12 -2.86
N LEU A 540 -5.74 0.95 -2.21
CA LEU A 540 -4.66 -0.02 -2.36
C LEU A 540 -5.15 -1.13 -3.31
N PRO A 541 -4.55 -1.30 -4.50
CA PRO A 541 -4.98 -2.33 -5.44
C PRO A 541 -4.72 -3.72 -4.86
N SER A 542 -5.74 -4.56 -4.80
CA SER A 542 -5.63 -5.96 -4.35
C SER A 542 -4.95 -6.82 -5.42
N PHE A 543 -5.64 -7.08 -6.53
CA PHE A 543 -5.19 -7.98 -7.59
C PHE A 543 -4.10 -7.37 -8.49
N ARG A 544 -4.08 -6.04 -8.65
CA ARG A 544 -3.12 -5.33 -9.53
C ARG A 544 -1.82 -4.90 -8.84
N SER A 545 -1.55 -5.40 -7.63
CA SER A 545 -0.32 -5.07 -6.88
C SER A 545 0.80 -6.06 -7.17
N THR A 546 2.00 -5.57 -7.50
CA THR A 546 3.23 -6.38 -7.57
C THR A 546 3.49 -7.12 -6.25
N TYR A 547 3.16 -6.48 -5.14
CA TYR A 547 3.24 -7.04 -3.80
C TYR A 547 2.02 -7.89 -3.42
N PHE A 548 0.97 -8.05 -4.23
CA PHE A 548 -0.07 -9.08 -3.97
C PHE A 548 0.60 -10.43 -3.71
N HIS A 549 1.62 -10.72 -4.49
CA HIS A 549 2.56 -11.80 -4.27
C HIS A 549 3.30 -11.71 -2.93
N LYS A 550 3.97 -10.61 -2.55
CA LYS A 550 4.61 -10.51 -1.22
C LYS A 550 3.61 -10.63 -0.05
N TYR A 551 2.36 -10.22 -0.27
CA TYR A 551 1.19 -10.46 0.58
C TYR A 551 0.57 -11.86 0.41
N ARG A 552 1.32 -12.74 -0.29
CA ARG A 552 1.12 -14.19 -0.47
C ARG A 552 2.33 -15.14 -0.12
N GLY A 553 3.53 -14.79 0.39
CA GLY A 553 4.59 -15.76 0.88
C GLY A 553 4.93 -15.97 2.40
N GLY A 554 4.49 -17.05 3.10
CA GLY A 554 4.62 -17.34 4.58
C GLY A 554 3.61 -16.66 5.55
N VAL A 555 2.85 -17.41 6.39
CA VAL A 555 1.70 -16.90 7.21
C VAL A 555 1.87 -17.03 8.69
N ASP A 556 1.87 -18.28 9.18
CA ASP A 556 2.42 -18.76 10.44
C ASP A 556 2.95 -17.63 11.34
N SER A 557 4.05 -16.99 10.93
CA SER A 557 4.62 -15.73 11.43
C SER A 557 3.67 -14.66 12.03
N VAL A 558 2.40 -14.58 11.62
CA VAL A 558 1.32 -13.73 12.16
C VAL A 558 1.04 -14.01 13.65
N TYR A 559 1.33 -15.19 14.21
CA TYR A 559 1.23 -15.38 15.67
C TYR A 559 2.21 -14.50 16.46
N THR A 560 3.33 -14.07 15.84
CA THR A 560 4.34 -13.23 16.52
C THR A 560 3.83 -11.81 16.80
N ASN A 561 2.79 -11.34 16.10
CA ASN A 561 2.30 -9.96 16.18
C ASN A 561 1.99 -9.50 17.61
N ALA A 562 1.37 -10.35 18.43
CA ALA A 562 1.00 -9.98 19.80
C ALA A 562 2.22 -9.82 20.72
N ALA A 563 3.19 -10.74 20.64
CA ALA A 563 4.44 -10.66 21.40
C ALA A 563 5.33 -9.52 20.90
N ASN A 564 5.45 -9.36 19.58
CA ASN A 564 6.20 -8.28 18.95
C ASN A 564 5.60 -6.92 19.33
N GLY A 565 4.28 -6.76 19.37
CA GLY A 565 3.66 -5.51 19.83
C GLY A 565 4.11 -5.11 21.24
N VAL A 566 4.20 -6.07 22.17
CA VAL A 566 4.70 -5.81 23.53
C VAL A 566 6.21 -5.53 23.54
N TRP A 567 7.03 -6.36 22.90
CA TRP A 567 8.49 -6.21 22.89
C TRP A 567 8.98 -5.00 22.10
N CYS A 568 8.33 -4.65 20.98
CA CYS A 568 8.58 -3.42 20.25
C CYS A 568 8.21 -2.18 21.09
N MET A 569 7.10 -2.21 21.84
CA MET A 569 6.74 -1.13 22.76
C MET A 569 7.76 -0.97 23.90
N ILE A 570 8.24 -2.08 24.50
CA ILE A 570 9.33 -2.05 25.49
C ILE A 570 10.61 -1.51 24.85
N GLY A 571 11.01 -2.04 23.70
CA GLY A 571 12.23 -1.67 23.00
C GLY A 571 12.25 -0.20 22.59
N SER A 572 11.16 0.30 22.00
CA SER A 572 10.98 1.72 21.67
C SER A 572 11.07 2.61 22.91
N ALA A 573 10.35 2.28 23.97
CA ALA A 573 10.38 3.05 25.22
C ALA A 573 11.77 3.04 25.88
N THR A 574 12.45 1.90 25.87
CA THR A 574 13.82 1.71 26.39
C THR A 574 14.83 2.50 25.57
N LEU A 575 14.72 2.47 24.24
CA LEU A 575 15.59 3.19 23.31
C LEU A 575 15.39 4.71 23.44
N ILE A 576 14.14 5.17 23.56
CA ILE A 576 13.81 6.58 23.89
C ILE A 576 14.40 6.97 25.25
N PHE A 577 14.21 6.12 26.28
CA PHE A 577 14.74 6.35 27.62
C PHE A 577 16.28 6.49 27.63
N PHE A 578 17.00 5.64 26.91
CA PHE A 578 18.46 5.73 26.84
C PHE A 578 18.96 6.84 25.91
N ILE A 579 18.38 7.07 24.73
CA ILE A 579 18.82 8.16 23.84
C ILE A 579 18.66 9.51 24.52
N PHE A 580 17.49 9.82 25.08
CA PHE A 580 17.25 11.13 25.68
C PHE A 580 17.89 11.23 27.08
N GLY A 581 17.86 10.17 27.89
CA GLY A 581 18.49 10.13 29.21
C GLY A 581 20.01 10.31 29.15
N VAL A 582 20.69 9.56 28.29
CA VAL A 582 22.16 9.66 28.11
C VAL A 582 22.54 11.00 27.48
N LEU A 583 21.79 11.50 26.49
CA LEU A 583 22.07 12.81 25.88
C LEU A 583 21.95 13.94 26.91
N LEU A 584 20.87 13.96 27.70
CA LEU A 584 20.68 14.96 28.76
C LEU A 584 21.75 14.83 29.87
N PHE A 585 22.15 13.60 30.20
CA PHE A 585 23.21 13.32 31.17
C PHE A 585 24.58 13.84 30.69
N LEU A 586 24.96 13.59 29.43
CA LEU A 586 26.25 14.04 28.88
C LEU A 586 26.39 15.58 28.82
N PHE A 587 25.28 16.32 28.75
CA PHE A 587 25.28 17.78 28.87
C PHE A 587 25.36 18.29 30.32
N GLN A 588 24.95 17.48 31.30
CA GLN A 588 25.01 17.82 32.74
C GLN A 588 26.29 17.35 33.42
N TRP A 589 26.95 16.30 32.93
CA TRP A 589 28.18 15.75 33.51
C TRP A 589 29.40 16.63 33.16
N PRO A 590 30.10 17.25 34.15
CA PRO A 590 31.13 18.26 33.88
C PRO A 590 32.28 17.76 33.00
N TYR A 591 32.62 16.48 33.10
CA TYR A 591 33.68 15.84 32.30
C TYR A 591 33.35 15.84 30.80
N SER A 592 32.16 15.37 30.41
CA SER A 592 31.72 15.34 29.01
C SER A 592 31.23 16.70 28.50
N GLN A 593 30.78 17.60 29.36
CA GLN A 593 30.15 18.87 28.98
C GLN A 593 30.99 19.70 28.00
N LYS A 594 32.30 19.78 28.19
CA LYS A 594 33.21 20.53 27.28
C LYS A 594 33.20 19.95 25.85
N VAL A 595 33.19 18.62 25.74
CA VAL A 595 33.13 17.91 24.45
C VAL A 595 31.75 18.08 23.81
N MET A 596 30.68 17.97 24.60
CA MET A 596 29.30 18.16 24.12
C MET A 596 29.04 19.58 23.63
N LEU A 597 29.60 20.60 24.29
CA LEU A 597 29.52 22.00 23.83
C LEU A 597 30.30 22.24 22.53
N LEU A 598 31.45 21.59 22.35
CA LEU A 598 32.20 21.64 21.08
C LEU A 598 31.42 20.94 19.94
N ILE A 599 30.87 19.76 20.20
CA ILE A 599 29.98 19.05 19.24
C ILE A 599 28.76 19.89 18.89
N LEU A 600 28.15 20.57 19.86
CA LEU A 600 27.03 21.50 19.65
C LEU A 600 27.44 22.69 18.76
N GLY A 601 28.61 23.29 19.00
CA GLY A 601 29.15 24.37 18.16
C GLY A 601 29.40 23.94 16.71
N TRP A 602 29.99 22.77 16.50
CA TRP A 602 30.14 22.16 15.18
C TRP A 602 28.78 21.91 14.52
N SER A 603 27.81 21.39 15.27
CA SER A 603 26.45 21.11 14.78
C SER A 603 25.71 22.40 14.36
N ILE A 604 25.91 23.51 15.08
CA ILE A 604 25.36 24.83 14.73
C ILE A 604 26.01 25.36 13.45
N GLY A 605 27.34 25.37 13.35
CA GLY A 605 28.06 25.83 12.14
C GLY A 605 27.67 25.02 10.89
N LEU A 606 27.62 23.70 11.03
CA LEU A 606 27.11 22.76 10.03
C LEU A 606 25.67 23.12 9.61
N SER A 607 24.76 23.34 10.56
CA SER A 607 23.38 23.72 10.28
C SER A 607 23.27 25.04 9.52
N VAL A 608 24.08 26.05 9.88
CA VAL A 608 24.15 27.33 9.16
C VAL A 608 24.62 27.13 7.72
N THR A 609 25.63 26.29 7.46
CA THR A 609 26.07 26.00 6.08
C THR A 609 25.00 25.27 5.26
N ILE A 610 24.20 24.39 5.86
CA ILE A 610 23.06 23.75 5.20
C ILE A 610 21.97 24.77 4.86
N VAL A 611 21.63 25.69 5.77
CA VAL A 611 20.66 26.76 5.50
C VAL A 611 21.17 27.70 4.40
N LEU A 612 22.44 28.09 4.43
CA LEU A 612 23.05 28.90 3.38
C LEU A 612 23.02 28.19 2.01
N LYS A 613 23.30 26.88 1.99
CA LYS A 613 23.15 26.06 0.77
C LYS A 613 21.69 26.04 0.30
N MET A 614 20.72 25.85 1.19
CA MET A 614 19.29 25.89 0.84
C MET A 614 18.91 27.22 0.20
N LEU A 615 19.29 28.35 0.80
CA LEU A 615 19.05 29.69 0.24
C LEU A 615 19.72 29.87 -1.13
N LEU A 616 20.98 29.46 -1.29
CA LEU A 616 21.67 29.51 -2.59
C LEU A 616 20.98 28.63 -3.65
N THR A 617 20.54 27.41 -3.28
CA THR A 617 19.82 26.53 -4.20
C THR A 617 18.44 27.08 -4.58
N MET A 618 17.72 27.73 -3.66
CA MET A 618 16.44 28.38 -3.95
C MET A 618 16.63 29.55 -4.91
N GLY A 619 17.67 30.38 -4.70
CA GLY A 619 18.04 31.46 -5.62
C GLY A 619 18.47 30.96 -7.01
N CYS A 620 19.37 29.97 -7.06
CA CYS A 620 19.77 29.37 -8.34
C CYS A 620 18.57 28.75 -9.06
N ARG A 621 17.67 28.08 -8.33
CA ARG A 621 16.44 27.50 -8.90
C ARG A 621 15.52 28.58 -9.47
N SER A 622 15.24 29.67 -8.76
CA SER A 622 14.36 30.73 -9.25
C SER A 622 14.94 31.50 -10.45
N PHE A 623 16.26 31.70 -10.52
CA PHE A 623 16.91 32.39 -11.64
C PHE A 623 17.19 31.51 -12.87
N GLN A 624 17.30 30.19 -12.71
CA GLN A 624 17.76 29.29 -13.78
C GLN A 624 16.72 28.26 -14.25
N TYR A 625 15.64 28.03 -13.50
CA TYR A 625 14.63 27.01 -13.80
C TYR A 625 13.20 27.60 -13.78
N ARG A 626 12.36 27.18 -14.74
CA ARG A 626 10.91 27.43 -14.72
C ARG A 626 10.19 26.09 -14.64
N SER A 627 9.62 25.80 -13.48
CA SER A 627 9.12 24.47 -13.10
C SER A 627 10.18 23.38 -13.28
N PHE A 628 10.14 22.60 -14.36
CA PHE A 628 11.10 21.54 -14.68
C PHE A 628 12.13 21.93 -15.76
N PHE A 629 11.96 23.07 -16.44
CA PHE A 629 12.78 23.45 -17.59
C PHE A 629 13.93 24.38 -17.20
N ARG A 630 15.16 24.04 -17.61
CA ARG A 630 16.37 24.88 -17.47
C ARG A 630 16.26 26.09 -18.43
N ILE A 631 15.91 27.28 -17.91
CA ILE A 631 15.82 28.54 -18.68
C ILE A 631 17.19 28.93 -19.26
N ARG A 632 18.25 28.73 -18.47
CA ARG A 632 19.63 29.11 -18.81
C ARG A 632 20.53 27.87 -18.67
N PRO A 633 20.55 26.95 -19.66
CA PRO A 633 21.18 25.63 -19.50
C PRO A 633 22.69 25.68 -19.23
N GLY A 634 23.41 26.67 -19.76
CA GLY A 634 24.84 26.87 -19.43
C GLY A 634 25.05 27.22 -17.96
N ALA A 635 24.34 28.24 -17.46
CA ALA A 635 24.40 28.66 -16.06
C ALA A 635 23.93 27.56 -15.10
N ALA A 636 22.88 26.80 -15.48
CA ALA A 636 22.37 25.67 -14.71
C ALA A 636 23.36 24.49 -14.60
N ARG A 637 24.21 24.27 -15.62
CA ARG A 637 25.29 23.26 -15.56
C ARG A 637 26.39 23.67 -14.58
N VAL A 638 26.83 24.93 -14.64
CA VAL A 638 27.90 25.46 -13.76
C VAL A 638 27.43 25.54 -12.30
N SER A 639 26.18 25.95 -12.04
CA SER A 639 25.64 25.99 -10.68
C SER A 639 25.38 24.58 -10.11
N SER A 640 24.84 23.65 -10.90
CA SER A 640 24.67 22.25 -10.48
C SER A 640 26.00 21.67 -10.00
N LEU A 641 27.06 21.84 -10.80
CA LEU A 641 28.39 21.37 -10.45
C LEU A 641 28.94 21.96 -9.14
N ALA A 642 28.86 23.30 -8.99
CA ALA A 642 29.29 23.98 -7.78
C ALA A 642 28.52 23.48 -6.54
N LEU A 643 27.23 23.16 -6.71
CA LEU A 643 26.36 22.64 -5.66
C LEU A 643 26.58 21.15 -5.38
N GLU A 644 26.96 20.34 -6.38
CA GLU A 644 27.25 18.90 -6.27
C GLU A 644 28.48 18.63 -5.40
N CYS A 645 29.49 19.49 -5.48
CA CYS A 645 30.74 19.28 -4.75
C CYS A 645 30.91 20.14 -3.49
N TRP A 646 30.13 21.22 -3.35
CA TRP A 646 29.74 21.66 -1.99
C TRP A 646 28.93 20.56 -1.29
N TYR A 647 28.06 19.84 -2.01
CA TYR A 647 27.35 18.71 -1.41
C TYR A 647 28.26 17.56 -1.03
N PHE A 648 29.38 17.34 -1.74
CA PHE A 648 30.38 16.35 -1.32
C PHE A 648 30.91 16.60 0.10
N GLY A 649 31.32 17.83 0.43
CA GLY A 649 31.78 18.16 1.78
C GLY A 649 30.67 18.01 2.84
N LEU A 650 29.43 18.34 2.47
CA LEU A 650 28.24 18.15 3.31
C LEU A 650 27.68 16.71 3.29
N ALA A 651 28.26 15.79 2.51
CA ALA A 651 27.72 14.44 2.36
C ALA A 651 27.87 13.66 3.67
N SER A 652 29.03 13.77 4.33
CA SER A 652 29.31 13.26 5.68
C SER A 652 28.29 13.78 6.70
N SER A 653 28.03 15.09 6.69
CA SER A 653 27.01 15.74 7.52
C SER A 653 25.61 15.17 7.26
N THR A 654 25.23 14.96 5.99
CA THR A 654 23.93 14.35 5.69
C THR A 654 23.87 12.86 5.96
N ALA A 655 24.99 12.13 5.95
CA ALA A 655 25.07 10.75 6.42
C ALA A 655 24.88 10.69 7.95
N LEU A 656 25.53 11.56 8.72
CA LEU A 656 25.34 11.68 10.16
C LEU A 656 23.89 12.10 10.50
N CYS A 657 23.32 13.08 9.80
CA CYS A 657 21.91 13.44 9.95
C CYS A 657 20.97 12.29 9.56
N ARG A 658 21.30 11.48 8.54
CA ARG A 658 20.53 10.26 8.20
C ARG A 658 20.66 9.19 9.28
N VAL A 659 21.82 8.99 9.90
CA VAL A 659 22.00 8.08 11.04
C VAL A 659 21.19 8.57 12.25
N LEU A 660 21.22 9.86 12.55
CA LEU A 660 20.41 10.43 13.64
C LEU A 660 18.90 10.35 13.34
N GLN A 661 18.48 10.63 12.10
CA GLN A 661 17.10 10.43 11.64
C GLN A 661 16.71 8.95 11.71
N PHE A 662 17.61 8.01 11.38
CA PHE A 662 17.37 6.58 11.47
C PHE A 662 17.31 6.10 12.93
N LEU A 663 18.10 6.68 13.85
CA LEU A 663 18.02 6.39 15.28
C LEU A 663 16.74 6.95 15.93
N LEU A 664 16.32 8.16 15.57
CA LEU A 664 15.06 8.76 16.03
C LEU A 664 13.84 8.09 15.38
N ALA A 665 13.95 7.69 14.11
CA ALA A 665 12.96 6.86 13.45
C ALA A 665 12.91 5.46 14.10
N ALA A 666 14.05 4.85 14.44
CA ALA A 666 14.07 3.59 15.17
C ALA A 666 13.37 3.76 16.53
N ALA A 667 13.71 4.81 17.28
CA ALA A 667 13.10 5.12 18.57
C ALA A 667 11.57 5.15 18.52
N LEU A 668 10.98 5.77 17.49
CA LEU A 668 9.53 6.01 17.39
C LEU A 668 8.77 5.03 16.46
N TRP A 669 9.46 4.33 15.56
CA TRP A 669 8.86 3.39 14.57
C TRP A 669 9.31 1.94 14.72
N VAL A 670 10.44 1.57 15.37
CA VAL A 670 10.69 0.15 15.75
C VAL A 670 9.64 -0.31 16.77
N GLY A 671 9.06 0.63 17.52
CA GLY A 671 7.87 0.40 18.33
C GLY A 671 6.66 -0.04 17.51
N ARG A 672 6.53 0.42 16.26
CA ARG A 672 5.33 0.28 15.42
C ARG A 672 5.38 -0.98 14.56
N ILE A 673 4.69 -2.01 15.01
CA ILE A 673 4.46 -3.21 14.19
C ILE A 673 3.54 -2.97 12.97
N ASP A 674 3.01 -1.77 12.72
CA ASP A 674 1.97 -1.53 11.71
C ASP A 674 2.44 -0.79 10.43
N VAL A 675 3.69 -0.31 10.40
CA VAL A 675 4.29 0.38 9.25
C VAL A 675 5.70 -0.14 9.06
N ASN A 676 6.09 -0.51 7.83
CA ASN A 676 7.46 -0.96 7.55
C ASN A 676 8.45 0.17 7.92
N PHE A 677 9.39 -0.12 8.82
CA PHE A 677 10.50 0.73 9.22
C PHE A 677 11.63 0.71 8.17
N LEU A 678 11.82 -0.42 7.48
CA LEU A 678 12.70 -0.52 6.31
C LEU A 678 11.87 -0.57 5.01
N ALA A 679 12.52 -0.28 3.87
CA ALA A 679 11.87 -0.44 2.58
C ALA A 679 11.56 -1.92 2.30
N GLU A 680 10.43 -2.19 1.64
CA GLU A 680 9.86 -3.54 1.51
C GLU A 680 10.77 -4.58 0.85
N ASP A 681 11.74 -4.15 0.05
CA ASP A 681 12.66 -5.01 -0.70
C ASP A 681 14.00 -5.26 0.03
N VAL A 682 14.20 -4.70 1.23
CA VAL A 682 15.45 -4.84 2.02
C VAL A 682 15.56 -6.24 2.63
N ASN A 683 16.18 -7.14 1.86
CA ASN A 683 16.44 -8.53 2.24
C ASN A 683 17.95 -8.82 2.10
N PHE A 684 18.55 -9.42 3.12
CA PHE A 684 19.99 -9.75 3.16
C PHE A 684 20.17 -11.26 3.25
N LEU A 685 20.85 -11.87 2.29
CA LEU A 685 20.95 -13.34 2.15
C LEU A 685 19.57 -14.06 2.17
N GLY A 686 18.53 -13.38 1.68
CA GLY A 686 17.13 -13.84 1.73
C GLY A 686 16.37 -13.52 3.02
N TYR A 687 17.06 -13.06 4.08
CA TYR A 687 16.44 -12.63 5.33
C TYR A 687 15.95 -11.18 5.24
N GLY A 688 14.63 -10.98 5.27
CA GLY A 688 14.02 -9.66 5.38
C GLY A 688 14.11 -9.14 6.82
N PHE A 689 14.94 -8.13 7.06
CA PHE A 689 15.18 -7.62 8.43
C PHE A 689 13.91 -7.08 9.09
N ASP A 690 13.03 -6.41 8.33
CA ASP A 690 11.79 -5.80 8.82
C ASP A 690 10.55 -6.61 8.43
N TYR A 691 10.53 -7.87 8.89
CA TYR A 691 9.45 -8.80 8.58
C TYR A 691 8.18 -8.57 9.43
N VAL A 692 8.26 -7.77 10.50
CA VAL A 692 7.18 -7.61 11.49
C VAL A 692 5.99 -6.77 10.96
N PRO A 693 6.18 -5.62 10.29
CA PRO A 693 5.05 -4.87 9.75
C PRO A 693 4.47 -5.48 8.49
N SER A 694 5.30 -6.22 7.75
CA SER A 694 4.80 -7.24 6.83
C SER A 694 3.89 -8.24 7.56
N ASN A 695 4.26 -8.81 8.72
CA ASN A 695 3.40 -9.72 9.54
C ASN A 695 2.10 -9.07 10.02
N PHE A 696 2.03 -7.75 10.19
CA PHE A 696 0.80 -7.05 10.53
C PHE A 696 -0.13 -6.84 9.33
N VAL A 697 0.35 -6.31 8.19
CA VAL A 697 -0.47 -6.20 6.97
C VAL A 697 -0.92 -7.59 6.49
N LYS A 698 -0.05 -8.59 6.66
CA LYS A 698 -0.35 -10.00 6.49
C LYS A 698 -1.56 -10.45 7.33
N ASP A 699 -1.69 -10.03 8.59
CA ASP A 699 -2.76 -10.37 9.54
C ASP A 699 -4.09 -9.67 9.18
N LEU A 700 -4.05 -8.40 8.76
CA LEU A 700 -5.24 -7.67 8.31
C LEU A 700 -5.85 -8.28 7.04
N LEU A 701 -4.99 -8.58 6.04
CA LEU A 701 -5.37 -9.32 4.84
C LEU A 701 -5.72 -10.79 5.12
N VAL A 702 -5.50 -11.29 6.35
CA VAL A 702 -5.90 -12.62 6.89
C VAL A 702 -7.16 -12.55 7.76
N HIS A 703 -7.67 -11.35 8.04
CA HIS A 703 -8.98 -11.18 8.67
C HIS A 703 -10.08 -10.94 7.64
N GLU A 704 -9.78 -10.12 6.63
CA GLU A 704 -10.77 -9.52 5.74
C GLU A 704 -11.52 -10.51 4.81
N ALA A 705 -10.82 -11.32 4.01
CA ALA A 705 -11.41 -12.21 3.02
C ALA A 705 -12.18 -13.44 3.58
N HIS A 706 -12.10 -13.72 4.89
CA HIS A 706 -13.10 -14.55 5.57
C HIS A 706 -14.28 -13.69 6.02
N ARG A 707 -13.99 -12.59 6.74
CA ARG A 707 -14.99 -11.75 7.42
C ARG A 707 -15.42 -10.55 6.57
N HIS A 708 -15.71 -10.81 5.30
CA HIS A 708 -16.12 -9.77 4.35
C HIS A 708 -17.67 -9.71 4.26
N PRO A 709 -18.30 -8.56 4.57
CA PRO A 709 -19.73 -8.50 4.88
C PRO A 709 -20.65 -8.99 3.75
N TYR A 710 -20.27 -8.77 2.49
CA TYR A 710 -21.07 -9.22 1.35
C TYR A 710 -20.89 -10.70 1.01
N MET A 711 -19.74 -11.31 1.34
CA MET A 711 -19.47 -12.71 0.98
C MET A 711 -20.18 -13.66 1.94
N GLU A 712 -20.21 -13.34 3.23
CA GLU A 712 -20.96 -14.10 4.23
C GLU A 712 -22.48 -14.02 3.99
N ARG A 713 -22.98 -12.82 3.62
CA ARG A 713 -24.35 -12.62 3.16
C ARG A 713 -24.70 -13.47 1.94
N LEU A 714 -23.81 -13.55 0.95
CA LEU A 714 -24.02 -14.38 -0.24
C LEU A 714 -24.03 -15.87 0.11
N ALA A 715 -23.13 -16.33 0.99
CA ALA A 715 -23.11 -17.71 1.46
C ALA A 715 -24.41 -18.10 2.18
N GLN A 716 -24.97 -17.21 3.03
CA GLN A 716 -26.25 -17.42 3.70
C GLN A 716 -27.41 -17.64 2.73
N MET A 717 -27.42 -16.95 1.57
CA MET A 717 -28.44 -17.17 0.54
C MET A 717 -28.36 -18.56 -0.10
N TYR A 718 -27.17 -19.11 -0.30
CA TYR A 718 -27.02 -20.48 -0.78
C TYR A 718 -27.36 -21.52 0.30
N LEU A 719 -27.04 -21.28 1.57
CA LEU A 719 -27.47 -22.14 2.67
C LEU A 719 -29.00 -22.19 2.81
N MET A 720 -29.69 -21.05 2.64
CA MET A 720 -31.15 -21.02 2.58
C MET A 720 -31.71 -21.81 1.39
N LYS A 721 -31.07 -21.71 0.21
CA LYS A 721 -31.47 -22.48 -0.97
C LYS A 721 -31.35 -23.99 -0.77
N LEU A 722 -30.33 -24.44 -0.04
CA LEU A 722 -30.14 -25.87 0.27
C LEU A 722 -31.19 -26.38 1.26
N LYS A 723 -31.48 -25.62 2.32
CA LYS A 723 -32.50 -26.01 3.31
C LYS A 723 -33.94 -26.00 2.74
N HIS A 724 -34.20 -25.13 1.77
CA HIS A 724 -35.52 -24.87 1.20
C HIS A 724 -35.45 -24.93 -0.34
N PRO A 725 -35.23 -26.11 -0.95
CA PRO A 725 -34.92 -26.23 -2.38
C PRO A 725 -36.07 -25.74 -3.28
N ASP A 726 -37.31 -26.10 -2.96
CA ASP A 726 -38.47 -25.77 -3.80
C ASP A 726 -39.05 -24.38 -3.51
N THR A 727 -38.92 -23.90 -2.26
CA THR A 727 -39.57 -22.67 -1.80
C THR A 727 -38.64 -21.45 -1.76
N PHE A 728 -37.34 -21.62 -1.49
CA PHE A 728 -36.36 -20.53 -1.53
C PHE A 728 -35.65 -20.46 -2.89
N GLY A 729 -35.42 -19.25 -3.42
CA GLY A 729 -34.59 -19.07 -4.62
C GLY A 729 -35.08 -19.83 -5.85
N THR A 730 -36.38 -19.76 -6.14
CA THR A 730 -36.99 -20.37 -7.33
C THR A 730 -36.52 -19.70 -8.64
N HIS A 731 -36.64 -20.40 -9.77
CA HIS A 731 -36.21 -19.90 -11.08
C HIS A 731 -36.94 -18.59 -11.45
N ALA A 732 -38.27 -18.55 -11.30
CA ALA A 732 -39.07 -17.33 -11.42
C ALA A 732 -38.64 -16.18 -10.49
N GLY A 733 -38.46 -16.45 -9.18
CA GLY A 733 -38.07 -15.42 -8.21
C GLY A 733 -36.67 -14.85 -8.46
N ALA A 734 -35.73 -15.72 -8.89
CA ALA A 734 -34.41 -15.31 -9.34
C ALA A 734 -34.45 -14.45 -10.60
N ALA A 735 -35.31 -14.78 -11.58
CA ALA A 735 -35.50 -13.96 -12.77
C ALA A 735 -36.11 -12.59 -12.46
N TRP A 736 -37.15 -12.52 -11.62
CA TRP A 736 -37.73 -11.25 -11.17
C TRP A 736 -36.73 -10.37 -10.41
N ARG A 737 -35.95 -10.92 -9.48
CA ARG A 737 -34.87 -10.17 -8.79
C ARG A 737 -33.77 -9.71 -9.74
N GLN A 738 -33.40 -10.53 -10.72
CA GLN A 738 -32.35 -10.16 -11.67
C GLN A 738 -32.80 -9.02 -12.59
N LEU A 739 -34.04 -9.07 -13.09
CA LEU A 739 -34.68 -7.97 -13.81
C LEU A 739 -34.66 -6.67 -12.97
N ALA A 740 -34.96 -6.79 -11.68
CA ALA A 740 -34.92 -5.67 -10.75
C ALA A 740 -33.50 -5.07 -10.58
N VAL A 741 -32.47 -5.92 -10.51
CA VAL A 741 -31.05 -5.51 -10.48
C VAL A 741 -30.65 -4.82 -11.79
N VAL A 742 -31.02 -5.36 -12.95
CA VAL A 742 -30.70 -4.76 -14.26
C VAL A 742 -31.43 -3.42 -14.47
N ALA A 743 -32.67 -3.29 -13.98
CA ALA A 743 -33.41 -2.02 -14.01
C ALA A 743 -32.77 -0.94 -13.10
N LEU A 744 -32.29 -1.32 -11.90
CA LEU A 744 -31.57 -0.41 -11.00
C LEU A 744 -30.21 0.00 -11.56
N PHE A 745 -29.42 -0.97 -12.01
CA PHE A 745 -28.00 -0.83 -12.31
C PHE A 745 -27.70 -1.17 -13.79
N PRO A 746 -28.28 -0.46 -14.78
CA PRO A 746 -28.25 -0.88 -16.19
C PRO A 746 -26.87 -0.88 -16.87
N TRP A 747 -25.83 -0.38 -16.20
CA TRP A 747 -24.44 -0.57 -16.67
C TRP A 747 -23.95 -2.00 -16.45
N MET A 748 -24.53 -2.76 -15.50
CA MET A 748 -24.18 -4.16 -15.24
C MET A 748 -24.45 -5.05 -16.46
N THR A 749 -25.44 -4.71 -17.29
CA THR A 749 -25.74 -5.40 -18.56
C THR A 749 -24.54 -5.45 -19.49
N GLN A 750 -23.70 -4.41 -19.52
CA GLN A 750 -22.51 -4.37 -20.38
C GLN A 750 -21.44 -5.37 -19.97
N TYR A 751 -21.38 -5.73 -18.69
CA TYR A 751 -20.44 -6.73 -18.17
C TYR A 751 -21.03 -8.14 -18.32
N ARG A 752 -22.31 -8.32 -17.95
CA ARG A 752 -23.04 -9.59 -18.08
C ARG A 752 -23.08 -10.14 -19.51
N VAL A 753 -23.32 -9.30 -20.51
CA VAL A 753 -23.40 -9.72 -21.92
C VAL A 753 -22.02 -10.15 -22.45
N LEU A 754 -20.93 -9.63 -21.90
CA LEU A 754 -19.57 -10.05 -22.27
C LEU A 754 -19.28 -11.48 -21.78
N ASP A 755 -19.65 -11.83 -20.54
CA ASP A 755 -19.46 -13.19 -20.02
C ASP A 755 -20.21 -14.20 -20.91
N SER A 756 -21.50 -13.98 -21.18
CA SER A 756 -22.32 -14.83 -22.05
C SER A 756 -21.90 -14.88 -23.53
N ALA A 757 -20.94 -14.04 -23.92
CA ALA A 757 -20.29 -14.04 -25.22
C ALA A 757 -18.85 -14.57 -25.16
N MET A 758 -18.28 -14.80 -23.97
CA MET A 758 -17.06 -15.58 -23.78
C MET A 758 -17.41 -17.06 -23.63
N ASP A 759 -18.38 -17.42 -22.79
CA ASP A 759 -18.81 -18.81 -22.55
C ASP A 759 -19.10 -19.57 -23.86
N ARG A 760 -19.88 -18.97 -24.77
CA ARG A 760 -20.19 -19.56 -26.09
C ARG A 760 -18.95 -19.74 -26.97
N ASN A 761 -17.97 -18.85 -26.86
CA ASN A 761 -16.69 -18.94 -27.57
C ASN A 761 -15.69 -19.88 -26.84
N GLU A 762 -16.11 -20.60 -25.81
CA GLU A 762 -15.38 -21.74 -25.23
C GLU A 762 -16.10 -23.05 -25.56
N ASP A 763 -17.43 -23.13 -25.44
CA ASP A 763 -18.22 -24.30 -25.86
C ASP A 763 -18.08 -24.59 -27.39
N ASP A 764 -18.18 -23.57 -28.24
CA ASP A 764 -18.03 -23.72 -29.70
C ASP A 764 -16.59 -24.13 -30.10
N ASP A 765 -15.56 -23.75 -29.31
CA ASP A 765 -14.15 -24.10 -29.56
C ASP A 765 -13.76 -25.49 -28.99
N ILE A 766 -14.59 -26.08 -28.09
CA ILE A 766 -14.36 -27.40 -27.48
C ILE A 766 -15.02 -28.54 -28.29
N SER A 767 -16.02 -28.23 -29.13
CA SER A 767 -16.76 -29.23 -29.93
C SER A 767 -16.09 -29.65 -31.26
N LEU A 768 -14.77 -29.49 -31.38
CA LEU A 768 -14.00 -30.06 -32.49
C LEU A 768 -13.93 -31.58 -32.35
N ASP A 769 -14.57 -32.30 -33.28
CA ASP A 769 -14.49 -33.76 -33.41
C ASP A 769 -13.04 -34.25 -33.30
N SER A 770 -12.80 -35.18 -32.36
CA SER A 770 -11.46 -35.73 -32.10
C SER A 770 -11.06 -36.77 -33.14
N ASP A 771 -10.95 -36.36 -34.41
CA ASP A 771 -10.27 -37.14 -35.43
C ASP A 771 -8.80 -37.33 -34.99
N GLY A 772 -8.33 -38.58 -34.98
CA GLY A 772 -7.38 -39.10 -34.00
C GLY A 772 -5.91 -38.69 -34.13
N SER A 773 -5.61 -37.46 -34.54
CA SER A 773 -4.26 -36.90 -34.58
C SER A 773 -3.92 -36.14 -33.29
N ASP A 774 -3.01 -36.68 -32.49
CA ASP A 774 -2.38 -35.98 -31.34
C ASP A 774 -1.51 -34.80 -31.80
N GLN A 775 -2.15 -33.71 -32.22
CA GLN A 775 -1.52 -32.39 -32.33
C GLN A 775 -2.21 -31.46 -31.33
N PRO A 776 -1.53 -31.02 -30.26
CA PRO A 776 -2.13 -30.13 -29.29
C PRO A 776 -2.45 -28.80 -29.97
N LEU A 777 -3.74 -28.44 -30.00
CA LEU A 777 -4.22 -27.20 -30.61
C LEU A 777 -3.57 -26.01 -29.89
N ASP A 778 -2.64 -25.32 -30.55
CA ASP A 778 -1.82 -24.32 -29.87
C ASP A 778 -2.66 -23.09 -29.53
N ILE A 779 -2.96 -22.93 -28.24
CA ILE A 779 -3.70 -21.78 -27.68
C ILE A 779 -3.01 -20.45 -28.05
N TYR A 780 -1.70 -20.47 -28.31
CA TYR A 780 -0.98 -19.32 -28.88
C TYR A 780 -1.54 -18.89 -30.24
N GLU A 781 -1.88 -19.83 -31.11
CA GLU A 781 -2.33 -19.57 -32.48
C GLU A 781 -3.80 -19.11 -32.51
N ALA A 782 -4.69 -19.74 -31.74
CA ALA A 782 -6.06 -19.25 -31.53
C ALA A 782 -6.07 -17.82 -30.94
N THR A 783 -5.20 -17.55 -29.96
CA THR A 783 -5.02 -16.21 -29.39
C THR A 783 -4.47 -15.22 -30.43
N GLN A 784 -3.54 -15.63 -31.30
CA GLN A 784 -3.06 -14.79 -32.40
C GLN A 784 -4.17 -14.50 -33.42
N GLN A 785 -5.01 -15.47 -33.77
CA GLN A 785 -6.14 -15.24 -34.68
C GLN A 785 -7.15 -14.24 -34.08
N ARG A 786 -7.58 -14.43 -32.82
CA ARG A 786 -8.45 -13.49 -32.09
C ARG A 786 -7.83 -12.08 -32.03
N LEU A 787 -6.51 -11.96 -31.84
CA LEU A 787 -5.79 -10.67 -31.85
C LEU A 787 -5.69 -10.05 -33.25
N GLN A 788 -5.46 -10.85 -34.29
CA GLN A 788 -5.31 -10.40 -35.67
C GLN A 788 -6.65 -9.89 -36.22
N VAL A 789 -7.76 -10.59 -35.96
CA VAL A 789 -9.13 -10.12 -36.26
C VAL A 789 -9.42 -8.77 -35.57
N ALA A 790 -9.03 -8.59 -34.31
CA ALA A 790 -9.22 -7.32 -33.61
C ALA A 790 -8.40 -6.16 -34.22
N VAL A 791 -7.18 -6.44 -34.70
CA VAL A 791 -6.35 -5.45 -35.41
C VAL A 791 -6.94 -5.12 -36.79
N ASP A 792 -7.35 -6.12 -37.55
CA ASP A 792 -7.88 -5.92 -38.90
C ASP A 792 -9.26 -5.25 -38.88
N THR A 793 -10.07 -5.48 -37.85
CA THR A 793 -11.32 -4.73 -37.59
C THR A 793 -11.05 -3.23 -37.39
N VAL A 794 -9.95 -2.86 -36.74
CA VAL A 794 -9.55 -1.44 -36.57
C VAL A 794 -8.96 -0.86 -37.87
N LEU A 795 -8.25 -1.68 -38.67
CA LEU A 795 -7.71 -1.26 -39.97
C LEU A 795 -8.78 -1.12 -41.07
N GLN A 796 -9.94 -1.78 -40.93
CA GLN A 796 -11.06 -1.70 -41.86
C GLN A 796 -12.02 -0.53 -41.61
N GLN A 797 -11.90 0.21 -40.49
CA GLN A 797 -12.71 1.41 -40.27
C GLN A 797 -12.26 2.55 -41.19
N ASP A 798 -13.20 3.22 -41.87
CA ASP A 798 -12.89 4.35 -42.76
C ASP A 798 -12.19 5.47 -41.95
N PRO A 799 -10.95 5.87 -42.31
CA PRO A 799 -10.22 6.92 -41.61
C PRO A 799 -10.95 8.27 -41.56
N ARG A 800 -11.98 8.49 -42.40
CA ARG A 800 -12.87 9.66 -42.36
C ARG A 800 -13.79 9.66 -41.14
N GLU A 801 -14.29 8.50 -40.71
CA GLU A 801 -15.03 8.39 -39.43
C GLU A 801 -14.10 8.67 -38.24
N VAL A 802 -12.86 8.16 -38.30
CA VAL A 802 -11.88 8.27 -37.22
C VAL A 802 -11.48 9.73 -36.98
N MET A 803 -11.29 10.53 -38.05
CA MET A 803 -11.07 11.97 -37.91
C MET A 803 -12.25 12.71 -37.24
N PHE A 804 -13.49 12.33 -37.53
CA PHE A 804 -14.67 13.03 -37.02
C PHE A 804 -14.95 12.79 -35.52
N LYS A 805 -14.41 11.71 -34.95
CA LYS A 805 -14.64 11.33 -33.53
C LYS A 805 -13.60 11.95 -32.57
N GLY A 806 -12.57 12.62 -33.10
CA GLY A 806 -11.59 13.38 -32.32
C GLY A 806 -10.47 12.54 -31.68
N ALA A 807 -9.34 13.19 -31.38
CA ALA A 807 -8.14 12.53 -30.87
C ALA A 807 -8.37 11.77 -29.55
N ASP A 808 -9.20 12.32 -28.66
CA ASP A 808 -9.52 11.70 -27.36
C ASP A 808 -10.28 10.37 -27.52
N HIS A 809 -11.07 10.20 -28.59
CA HIS A 809 -11.76 8.94 -28.88
C HIS A 809 -10.79 7.89 -29.45
N VAL A 810 -9.84 8.32 -30.28
CA VAL A 810 -8.73 7.47 -30.74
C VAL A 810 -7.88 7.01 -29.55
N GLN A 811 -7.62 7.90 -28.59
CA GLN A 811 -6.92 7.54 -27.35
C GLN A 811 -7.79 6.61 -26.47
N GLU A 812 -9.10 6.85 -26.29
CA GLU A 812 -10.00 5.91 -25.57
C GLU A 812 -10.04 4.52 -26.24
N MET A 813 -9.83 4.42 -27.57
CA MET A 813 -9.67 3.15 -28.28
C MET A 813 -8.28 2.52 -28.08
N VAL A 814 -7.20 3.28 -28.22
CA VAL A 814 -5.82 2.81 -27.99
C VAL A 814 -5.65 2.32 -26.55
N ASP A 815 -6.10 3.09 -25.56
CA ASP A 815 -6.02 2.73 -24.14
C ASP A 815 -6.81 1.46 -23.83
N LYS A 816 -7.97 1.23 -24.47
CA LYS A 816 -8.74 -0.03 -24.33
C LYS A 816 -8.05 -1.21 -25.00
N VAL A 817 -7.48 -1.01 -26.20
CA VAL A 817 -6.74 -2.05 -26.90
C VAL A 817 -5.47 -2.41 -26.13
N GLU A 818 -4.77 -1.44 -25.57
CA GLU A 818 -3.60 -1.65 -24.69
C GLU A 818 -4.01 -2.30 -23.36
N HIS A 819 -5.11 -1.88 -22.72
CA HIS A 819 -5.61 -2.52 -21.49
C HIS A 819 -6.03 -3.99 -21.74
N ARG A 820 -6.68 -4.30 -22.88
CA ARG A 820 -6.96 -5.68 -23.30
C ARG A 820 -5.68 -6.46 -23.62
N LEU A 821 -4.70 -5.86 -24.30
CA LEU A 821 -3.38 -6.47 -24.56
C LEU A 821 -2.56 -6.72 -23.30
N VAL A 822 -2.73 -5.90 -22.27
CA VAL A 822 -2.12 -6.08 -20.94
C VAL A 822 -2.85 -7.15 -20.14
N GLY A 823 -4.19 -7.25 -20.26
CA GLY A 823 -4.99 -8.35 -19.70
C GLY A 823 -4.56 -9.70 -20.26
N ALA A 824 -4.60 -9.85 -21.59
CA ALA A 824 -4.10 -11.05 -22.28
C ALA A 824 -2.64 -11.36 -21.88
N ARG A 825 -1.76 -10.36 -21.76
CA ARG A 825 -0.37 -10.55 -21.27
C ARG A 825 -0.20 -10.90 -19.78
N MET A 826 -1.29 -11.01 -19.03
CA MET A 826 -1.30 -11.56 -17.65
C MET A 826 -2.01 -12.91 -17.58
N GLU A 827 -2.72 -13.31 -18.64
CA GLU A 827 -3.26 -14.64 -18.88
C GLU A 827 -2.23 -15.54 -19.61
N LEU A 828 -1.34 -14.92 -20.41
CA LEU A 828 -0.07 -15.46 -20.91
C LEU A 828 0.96 -15.71 -19.78
#